data_AF-A0A9P4U7F1-F1
#
_entry.id   AF-A0A9P4U7F1-F1
#
_cell.length_a   1.000
_cell.length_b   1.000
_cell.length_c   1.000
_cell.angle_alpha   90.00
_cell.angle_beta   90.00
_cell.angle_gamma   90.00
#
_symmetry.space_group_name_H-M   'P 1'
#
loop_
_entity.id
_entity.type
_entity.pdbx_description
1 polymer ?
#
loop_
_entity_poly.entity_id
_entity_poly.type
_entity_poly.pdbx_seq_one_letter_code
_entity_poly.pdbx_strand_id
1 'polypeptide(L)'
;MDDYDKAKCGKQNYDEWAGLRPRDLRIQIYLSLALGIGAFLVFCFLRPRWKGLYSARKKQNNQATALPELPDSFFGWILPLWRITDEQVLESAGLDAYVYLAFFKLAIRFFFVALFFALAVIKPVHDTHKEIKIPDDVHKKPDKRDDLSTLVAMASDYEAYTDYLWMYLVFAYFFTAFLLYLIVSETRKIIEVRQKYLGSQKTITDRTIRLSGIPLELRSETKIKEFIEDLEIGTVESVTLCRNWKELDERVVQRQTVLRKLEEAWTVYLGNRRVERSLETLPLVQPRPPAPEVHHDDDENGNEFSQLLNDTDRDPDYTIPYSRPRPMAKIWFGSFKMRFKNVDAINYYEEKLRRLDDDIRALRKKDFEPTPLAFVTMDSVLSAQMAIQAVLDPSPLQLLANNSPAPPDVVWTNTYLSRGKRMLRAWSITVVIGLLTVFWTVLLVPIAGALNTCAIHEVLPGLAEVLKAHPVLQSLVNTQLPTLAVTLLNVLVPFLYDWLANQQGMISQGDVELSVISKNFFFTFFNFFFVFTILGTGSGFIALLESFKEKLRDASVIANTLAKSLAKLLGFYTNFIILQGFGLFPLRLLEFGALTLYPINLIGAKTPRDYAELVQPPVFSYGFFLPQTILIFIICLVYSVLRDSWQVLLSGLAYFMIGHFVHKYQLLYAMEHRQHSTGRGWTMMCDRVIVGLVLFQLTLAGQLALKTAFKRAALIAPLAAGTLWFAYVYGRTYRPLMKFIALRSLKQAEHSDLGRGVQEEASSGGQQTLDEAREKEMRFAHPSLVMNLDDVWIADKRARSQNSSAAYSD
;
A
#
# COMPACT_ATOMS: atom_id res chain seq x y z
N MET A 1 -29.27 34.42 20.69
CA MET A 1 -29.21 33.04 21.20
C MET A 1 -29.57 33.09 22.66
N ASP A 2 -30.77 32.66 23.02
CA ASP A 2 -31.21 32.63 24.42
C ASP A 2 -30.30 31.69 25.22
N ASP A 3 -29.98 32.05 26.47
CA ASP A 3 -29.14 31.23 27.37
C ASP A 3 -29.68 29.79 27.53
N TYR A 4 -30.98 29.60 27.27
CA TYR A 4 -31.66 28.31 27.26
C TYR A 4 -31.21 27.39 26.10
N ASP A 5 -30.94 27.95 24.92
CA ASP A 5 -30.47 27.19 23.76
C ASP A 5 -28.97 26.86 23.83
N LYS A 6 -28.17 27.72 24.47
CA LYS A 6 -26.76 27.42 24.80
C LYS A 6 -26.65 26.27 25.80
N ALA A 7 -27.49 26.25 26.83
CA ALA A 7 -27.52 25.16 27.82
C ALA A 7 -27.99 23.82 27.23
N LYS A 8 -28.95 23.85 26.28
CA LYS A 8 -29.38 22.67 25.51
C LYS A 8 -28.29 22.15 24.58
N CYS A 9 -27.60 23.01 23.84
CA CYS A 9 -26.47 22.59 23.00
C CYS A 9 -25.28 22.07 23.82
N GLY A 10 -25.04 22.64 25.01
CA GLY A 10 -24.07 22.12 25.97
C GLY A 10 -24.37 20.67 26.35
N LYS A 11 -25.60 20.35 26.76
CA LYS A 11 -26.03 18.97 27.09
C LYS A 11 -26.16 18.05 25.87
N GLN A 12 -26.63 18.55 24.72
CA GLN A 12 -26.77 17.76 23.48
C GLN A 12 -25.42 17.38 22.85
N ASN A 13 -24.39 18.24 22.93
CA ASN A 13 -23.04 17.89 22.47
C ASN A 13 -22.45 16.70 23.24
N TYR A 14 -22.84 16.49 24.51
CA TYR A 14 -22.38 15.35 25.31
C TYR A 14 -23.11 14.03 25.01
N ASP A 15 -24.33 14.10 24.48
CA ASP A 15 -25.21 12.95 24.21
C ASP A 15 -25.27 12.55 22.73
N GLU A 16 -24.95 13.44 21.77
CA GLU A 16 -25.09 13.16 20.32
C GLU A 16 -24.14 12.07 19.80
N TRP A 17 -22.98 11.89 20.42
CA TRP A 17 -22.07 10.79 20.10
C TRP A 17 -22.37 9.51 20.90
N ALA A 18 -23.27 9.55 21.89
CA ALA A 18 -23.49 8.47 22.84
C ALA A 18 -24.63 7.51 22.47
N GLY A 19 -25.39 7.80 21.40
CA GLY A 19 -26.41 6.89 20.90
C GLY A 19 -26.79 7.20 19.46
N LEU A 20 -26.51 6.27 18.53
CA LEU A 20 -27.11 6.37 17.21
C LEU A 20 -28.62 6.30 17.37
N ARG A 21 -29.32 7.31 16.85
CA ARG A 21 -30.73 7.12 16.56
C ARG A 21 -30.79 5.99 15.53
N PRO A 22 -31.61 4.94 15.71
CA PRO A 22 -31.73 3.84 14.73
C PRO A 22 -32.08 4.32 13.30
N ARG A 23 -32.59 5.55 13.18
CA ARG A 23 -32.81 6.24 11.91
C ARG A 23 -31.50 6.59 11.18
N ASP A 24 -30.49 7.08 11.89
CA ASP A 24 -29.23 7.55 11.31
C ASP A 24 -28.43 6.38 10.75
N LEU A 25 -28.42 5.25 11.47
CA LEU A 25 -27.80 4.00 11.01
C LEU A 25 -28.46 3.49 9.72
N ARG A 26 -29.79 3.53 9.65
CA ARG A 26 -30.54 3.10 8.47
C ARG A 26 -30.24 3.99 7.26
N ILE A 27 -30.17 5.31 7.46
CA ILE A 27 -29.83 6.25 6.39
C ILE A 27 -28.40 5.98 5.87
N GLN A 28 -27.43 5.76 6.77
CA GLN A 28 -26.06 5.39 6.40
C GLN A 28 -26.02 4.10 5.57
N ILE A 29 -26.73 3.06 5.99
CA ILE A 29 -26.78 1.78 5.26
C ILE A 29 -27.38 2.02 3.87
N TYR A 30 -28.51 2.70 3.76
CA TYR A 30 -29.13 2.95 2.46
C TYR A 30 -28.23 3.77 1.53
N LEU A 31 -27.56 4.80 2.04
CA LEU A 31 -26.67 5.62 1.23
C LEU A 31 -25.43 4.84 0.77
N SER A 32 -24.77 4.14 1.70
CA SER A 32 -23.58 3.33 1.38
C SER A 32 -23.91 2.18 0.43
N LEU A 33 -25.07 1.53 0.60
CA LEU A 33 -25.55 0.49 -0.30
C LEU A 33 -25.92 1.07 -1.68
N ALA A 34 -26.58 2.23 -1.74
CA ALA A 34 -26.92 2.88 -3.01
C ALA A 34 -25.66 3.28 -3.79
N LEU A 35 -24.68 3.88 -3.10
CA LEU A 35 -23.39 4.23 -3.68
C LEU A 35 -22.60 2.98 -4.11
N GLY A 36 -22.60 1.94 -3.29
CA GLY A 36 -21.93 0.67 -3.57
C GLY A 36 -22.52 -0.09 -4.75
N ILE A 37 -23.84 -0.31 -4.75
CA ILE A 37 -24.56 -0.98 -5.84
C ILE A 37 -24.45 -0.16 -7.12
N GLY A 38 -24.59 1.17 -7.05
CA GLY A 38 -24.40 2.05 -8.21
C GLY A 38 -23.02 1.87 -8.85
N ALA A 39 -21.95 1.93 -8.05
CA ALA A 39 -20.60 1.71 -8.53
C ALA A 39 -20.39 0.28 -9.09
N PHE A 40 -20.95 -0.73 -8.44
CA PHE A 40 -20.87 -2.12 -8.88
C PHE A 40 -21.57 -2.36 -10.22
N LEU A 41 -22.76 -1.79 -10.42
CA LEU A 41 -23.50 -1.89 -11.69
C LEU A 41 -22.77 -1.17 -12.81
N VAL A 42 -22.22 0.02 -12.54
CA VAL A 42 -21.39 0.77 -13.50
C VAL A 42 -20.15 -0.04 -13.87
N PHE A 43 -19.49 -0.68 -12.90
CA PHE A 43 -18.38 -1.59 -13.15
C PHE A 43 -18.79 -2.77 -14.04
N CYS A 44 -19.89 -3.45 -13.73
CA CYS A 44 -20.39 -4.58 -14.53
C CYS A 44 -20.72 -4.16 -15.98
N PHE A 45 -21.12 -2.91 -16.20
CA PHE A 45 -21.38 -2.34 -17.52
C PHE A 45 -20.10 -1.92 -18.28
N LEU A 46 -19.12 -1.35 -17.59
CA LEU A 46 -17.87 -0.85 -18.18
C LEU A 46 -16.84 -1.96 -18.40
N ARG A 47 -16.79 -2.98 -17.53
CA ARG A 47 -15.82 -4.07 -17.56
C ARG A 47 -15.72 -4.77 -18.94
N PRO A 48 -16.80 -5.19 -19.60
CA PRO A 48 -16.73 -5.84 -20.91
C PRO A 48 -16.32 -4.86 -22.02
N ARG A 49 -16.66 -3.57 -21.88
CA ARG A 49 -16.37 -2.54 -22.88
C ARG A 49 -14.93 -2.05 -22.83
N TRP A 50 -14.34 -1.94 -21.64
CA TRP A 50 -13.02 -1.36 -21.42
C TRP A 50 -12.02 -2.43 -20.94
N LYS A 51 -11.80 -3.45 -21.78
CA LYS A 51 -10.83 -4.53 -21.53
C LYS A 51 -9.39 -4.01 -21.34
N GLY A 52 -9.05 -2.86 -21.92
CA GLY A 52 -7.74 -2.23 -21.77
C GLY A 52 -7.42 -1.77 -20.33
N LEU A 53 -8.43 -1.48 -19.51
CA LEU A 53 -8.26 -1.11 -18.10
C LEU A 53 -8.49 -2.31 -17.19
N TYR A 54 -9.65 -2.98 -17.34
CA TYR A 54 -10.09 -4.02 -16.42
C TYR A 54 -9.50 -5.42 -16.64
N SER A 55 -8.74 -5.61 -17.73
CA SER A 55 -7.97 -6.83 -18.00
C SER A 55 -6.54 -6.52 -18.43
N ALA A 56 -6.03 -5.33 -18.07
CA ALA A 56 -4.74 -4.81 -18.50
C ALA A 56 -3.58 -5.75 -18.15
N ARG A 57 -3.51 -6.18 -16.88
CA ARG A 57 -2.49 -7.14 -16.40
C ARG A 57 -2.53 -8.45 -17.17
N LYS A 58 -3.73 -9.02 -17.35
CA LYS A 58 -3.87 -10.29 -18.05
C LYS A 58 -3.42 -10.24 -19.51
N LYS A 59 -3.63 -9.11 -20.20
CA LYS A 59 -3.22 -8.93 -21.59
C LYS A 59 -1.72 -8.72 -21.77
N GLN A 60 -1.06 -8.09 -20.80
CA GLN A 60 0.36 -7.73 -20.91
C GLN A 60 1.30 -8.82 -20.39
N ASN A 61 0.85 -9.61 -19.41
CA ASN A 61 1.69 -10.64 -18.79
C ASN A 61 1.30 -12.04 -19.28
N ASN A 62 2.18 -12.67 -20.06
CA ASN A 62 1.99 -14.02 -20.61
C ASN A 62 1.68 -15.09 -19.56
N GLN A 63 2.08 -14.90 -18.30
CA GLN A 63 1.77 -15.84 -17.21
C GLN A 63 0.37 -15.64 -16.62
N ALA A 64 -0.19 -14.43 -16.71
CA ALA A 64 -1.58 -14.17 -16.35
C ALA A 64 -2.56 -14.77 -17.40
N THR A 65 -2.06 -15.20 -18.57
CA THR A 65 -2.82 -15.94 -19.59
C THR A 65 -3.34 -17.29 -19.06
N ALA A 66 -2.62 -17.93 -18.12
CA ALA A 66 -3.02 -19.21 -17.51
C ALA A 66 -4.30 -19.11 -16.65
N LEU A 67 -4.70 -17.91 -16.23
CA LEU A 67 -5.94 -17.69 -15.49
C LEU A 67 -7.17 -17.86 -16.39
N PRO A 68 -8.31 -18.36 -15.86
CA PRO A 68 -9.52 -18.52 -16.66
C PRO A 68 -9.95 -17.17 -17.26
N GLU A 69 -10.40 -17.20 -18.52
CA GLU A 69 -11.06 -16.05 -19.11
C GLU A 69 -12.38 -15.80 -18.40
N LEU A 70 -12.54 -14.57 -17.93
CA LEU A 70 -13.76 -14.18 -17.26
C LEU A 70 -14.81 -13.82 -18.31
N PRO A 71 -16.01 -14.41 -18.29
CA PRO A 71 -17.02 -14.16 -19.30
C PRO A 71 -17.43 -12.69 -19.34
N ASP A 72 -17.77 -12.21 -20.54
CA ASP A 72 -18.26 -10.85 -20.81
C ASP A 72 -19.70 -10.62 -20.32
N SER A 73 -20.33 -11.64 -19.74
CA SER A 73 -21.64 -11.55 -19.08
C SER A 73 -21.61 -10.60 -17.87
N PHE A 74 -22.76 -9.98 -17.58
CA PHE A 74 -22.89 -8.94 -16.54
C PHE A 74 -22.47 -9.41 -15.13
N PHE A 75 -22.82 -10.65 -14.75
CA PHE A 75 -22.47 -11.23 -13.44
C PHE A 75 -21.67 -12.54 -13.50
N GLY A 76 -21.49 -13.15 -14.68
CA GLY A 76 -20.88 -14.48 -14.78
C GLY A 76 -19.40 -14.55 -14.43
N TRP A 77 -18.72 -13.41 -14.25
CA TRP A 77 -17.31 -13.36 -13.82
C TRP A 77 -17.09 -13.65 -12.34
N ILE A 78 -18.14 -13.53 -11.52
CA ILE A 78 -18.07 -13.71 -10.07
C ILE A 78 -17.70 -15.15 -9.73
N LEU A 79 -18.33 -16.13 -10.39
CA LEU A 79 -18.15 -17.55 -10.09
C LEU A 79 -16.75 -18.07 -10.48
N PRO A 80 -16.21 -17.78 -11.68
CA PRO A 80 -14.83 -18.11 -12.01
C PRO A 80 -13.83 -17.49 -11.03
N LEU A 81 -13.97 -16.20 -10.69
CA LEU A 81 -13.07 -15.52 -9.76
C LEU A 81 -13.08 -16.17 -8.36
N TRP A 82 -14.25 -16.56 -7.87
CA TRP A 82 -14.38 -17.22 -6.57
C TRP A 82 -13.70 -18.60 -6.55
N ARG A 83 -13.78 -19.35 -7.66
CA ARG A 83 -13.18 -20.68 -7.82
C ARG A 83 -11.65 -20.70 -7.93
N ILE A 84 -11.00 -19.57 -8.25
CA ILE A 84 -9.53 -19.51 -8.38
C ILE A 84 -8.87 -19.95 -7.07
N THR A 85 -7.93 -20.91 -7.15
CA THR A 85 -7.26 -21.49 -5.99
C THR A 85 -6.09 -20.62 -5.51
N ASP A 86 -5.62 -20.89 -4.30
CA ASP A 86 -4.48 -20.19 -3.71
C ASP A 86 -3.16 -20.44 -4.46
N GLU A 87 -3.01 -21.62 -5.05
CA GLU A 87 -1.86 -21.99 -5.86
C GLU A 87 -1.84 -21.16 -7.16
N GLN A 88 -3.00 -21.03 -7.82
CA GLN A 88 -3.14 -20.16 -9.00
C GLN A 88 -2.87 -18.69 -8.68
N VAL A 89 -3.26 -18.22 -7.48
CA VAL A 89 -2.93 -16.88 -7.01
C VAL A 89 -1.41 -16.74 -6.84
N LEU A 90 -0.73 -17.72 -6.25
CA LEU A 90 0.72 -17.68 -6.06
C LEU A 90 1.47 -17.64 -7.39
N GLU A 91 1.09 -18.49 -8.35
CA GLU A 91 1.74 -18.59 -9.66
C GLU A 91 1.53 -17.35 -10.54
N SER A 92 0.35 -16.71 -10.49
CA SER A 92 0.02 -15.58 -11.37
C SER A 92 0.22 -14.20 -10.73
N ALA A 93 -0.01 -14.08 -9.42
CA ALA A 93 0.03 -12.82 -8.68
C ALA A 93 1.31 -12.63 -7.84
N GLY A 94 2.03 -13.71 -7.54
CA GLY A 94 3.24 -13.71 -6.74
C GLY A 94 3.00 -13.86 -5.23
N LEU A 95 4.09 -14.00 -4.47
CA LEU A 95 4.05 -14.27 -3.04
C LEU A 95 3.43 -13.12 -2.22
N ASP A 96 3.67 -11.87 -2.60
CA ASP A 96 3.13 -10.70 -1.88
C ASP A 96 1.59 -10.64 -1.95
N ALA A 97 1.02 -10.95 -3.12
CA ALA A 97 -0.43 -11.00 -3.31
C ALA A 97 -1.06 -12.16 -2.53
N TYR A 98 -0.41 -13.33 -2.51
CA TYR A 98 -0.83 -14.47 -1.70
C TYR A 98 -0.89 -14.11 -0.20
N VAL A 99 0.18 -13.52 0.33
CA VAL A 99 0.26 -13.08 1.74
C VAL A 99 -0.79 -12.02 2.06
N TYR A 100 -1.01 -11.06 1.16
CA TYR A 100 -2.04 -10.03 1.31
C TYR A 100 -3.44 -10.64 1.42
N LEU A 101 -3.80 -11.58 0.54
CA LEU A 101 -5.11 -12.25 0.57
C LEU A 101 -5.23 -13.21 1.77
N ALA A 102 -4.15 -13.84 2.20
CA ALA A 102 -4.12 -14.68 3.40
C ALA A 102 -4.51 -13.89 4.66
N PHE A 103 -4.14 -12.61 4.76
CA PHE A 103 -4.56 -11.74 5.87
C PHE A 103 -6.08 -11.57 5.93
N PHE A 104 -6.73 -11.38 4.77
CA PHE A 104 -8.19 -11.32 4.71
C PHE A 104 -8.83 -12.64 5.16
N LYS A 105 -8.26 -13.79 4.76
CA LYS A 105 -8.77 -15.10 5.21
C LYS A 105 -8.64 -15.30 6.71
N LEU A 106 -7.51 -14.89 7.30
CA LEU A 106 -7.31 -14.89 8.75
C LEU A 106 -8.40 -14.05 9.44
N ALA A 107 -8.66 -12.85 8.93
CA ALA A 107 -9.67 -11.95 9.46
C ALA A 107 -11.09 -12.54 9.35
N ILE A 108 -11.46 -13.09 8.18
CA ILE A 108 -12.76 -13.74 7.96
C ILE A 108 -12.98 -14.88 8.96
N ARG A 109 -11.98 -15.76 9.14
CA ARG A 109 -12.07 -16.87 10.10
C ARG A 109 -12.25 -16.39 11.54
N PHE A 110 -11.50 -15.36 11.93
CA PHE A 110 -11.63 -14.76 13.26
C PHE A 110 -13.03 -14.16 13.48
N PHE A 111 -13.47 -13.29 12.57
CA PHE A 111 -14.75 -12.59 12.73
C PHE A 111 -15.97 -13.49 12.57
N PHE A 112 -15.88 -14.55 11.77
CA PHE A 112 -16.97 -15.53 11.66
C PHE A 112 -17.23 -16.21 13.02
N VAL A 113 -16.18 -16.67 13.69
CA VAL A 113 -16.28 -17.29 15.03
C VAL A 113 -16.71 -16.26 16.07
N ALA A 114 -16.12 -15.07 16.06
CA ALA A 114 -16.48 -14.01 16.99
C ALA A 114 -17.95 -13.58 16.84
N LEU A 115 -18.45 -13.44 15.60
CA LEU A 115 -19.84 -13.10 15.31
C LEU A 115 -20.81 -14.19 15.80
N PHE A 116 -20.46 -15.46 15.60
CA PHE A 116 -21.24 -16.58 16.11
C PHE A 116 -21.45 -16.47 17.63
N PHE A 117 -20.38 -16.29 18.40
CA PHE A 117 -20.48 -16.13 19.86
C PHE A 117 -21.15 -14.80 20.27
N ALA A 118 -20.95 -13.74 19.48
CA ALA A 118 -21.60 -12.47 19.73
C ALA A 118 -23.14 -12.58 19.63
N LEU A 119 -23.65 -13.31 18.65
CA LEU A 119 -25.09 -13.53 18.46
C LEU A 119 -25.65 -14.61 19.40
N ALA A 120 -24.90 -15.69 19.65
CA ALA A 120 -25.36 -16.83 20.42
C ALA A 120 -25.30 -16.60 21.94
N VAL A 121 -24.30 -15.86 22.43
CA VAL A 121 -24.06 -15.69 23.87
C VAL A 121 -24.09 -14.23 24.28
N ILE A 122 -23.25 -13.39 23.66
CA ILE A 122 -23.00 -12.02 24.14
C ILE A 122 -24.27 -11.17 24.06
N LYS A 123 -24.98 -11.19 22.93
CA LYS A 123 -26.21 -10.43 22.73
C LYS A 123 -27.34 -10.88 23.68
N PRO A 124 -27.72 -12.16 23.78
CA PRO A 124 -28.75 -12.61 24.73
C PRO A 124 -28.44 -12.26 26.18
N VAL A 125 -27.17 -12.40 26.61
CA VAL A 125 -26.75 -12.06 27.97
C VAL A 125 -26.91 -10.55 28.25
N HIS A 126 -26.59 -9.70 27.29
CA HIS A 126 -26.80 -8.26 27.41
C HIS A 126 -28.28 -7.83 27.31
N ASP A 127 -29.08 -8.53 26.50
CA ASP A 127 -30.51 -8.25 26.35
C ASP A 127 -31.28 -8.59 27.65
N THR A 128 -30.86 -9.65 28.34
CA THR A 128 -31.44 -10.10 29.64
C THR A 128 -31.01 -9.20 30.81
N HIS A 129 -29.76 -8.76 30.84
CA HIS A 129 -29.24 -7.90 31.90
C HIS A 129 -29.20 -6.42 31.45
N LYS A 130 -30.35 -5.75 31.54
CA LYS A 130 -30.42 -4.30 31.31
C LYS A 130 -29.67 -3.57 32.42
N GLU A 131 -28.78 -2.65 32.05
CA GLU A 131 -28.02 -1.84 33.00
C GLU A 131 -28.98 -0.95 33.80
N ILE A 132 -29.04 -1.17 35.12
CA ILE A 132 -29.63 -0.21 36.04
C ILE A 132 -28.65 0.96 36.11
N LYS A 133 -29.07 2.15 35.66
CA LYS A 133 -28.31 3.38 35.91
C LYS A 133 -28.26 3.58 37.42
N ILE A 134 -27.08 3.41 38.02
CA ILE A 134 -26.87 3.73 39.43
C ILE A 134 -27.14 5.26 39.57
N PRO A 135 -28.08 5.69 40.43
CA PRO A 135 -28.30 7.12 40.67
C PRO A 135 -27.02 7.77 41.19
N ASP A 136 -26.70 8.97 40.71
CA ASP A 136 -25.49 9.74 41.08
C ASP A 136 -25.39 10.12 42.59
N ASP A 137 -26.32 9.67 43.43
CA ASP A 137 -26.49 10.09 44.84
C ASP A 137 -25.69 9.26 45.87
N VAL A 138 -24.89 8.27 45.47
CA VAL A 138 -24.17 7.37 46.40
C VAL A 138 -22.91 8.01 47.02
N HIS A 139 -22.60 9.27 46.72
CA HIS A 139 -21.46 9.98 47.34
C HIS A 139 -21.75 10.66 48.68
N LYS A 140 -22.96 10.52 49.26
CA LYS A 140 -23.19 10.92 50.66
C LYS A 140 -22.51 9.92 51.60
N LYS A 141 -21.51 10.41 52.35
CA LYS A 141 -20.79 9.64 53.39
C LYS A 141 -21.79 8.93 54.30
N PRO A 142 -21.69 7.59 54.49
CA PRO A 142 -22.46 6.91 55.51
C PRO A 142 -21.90 7.29 56.89
N ASP A 143 -22.81 7.67 57.79
CA ASP A 143 -22.49 7.98 59.18
C ASP A 143 -22.66 6.69 60.01
N LYS A 144 -21.62 6.34 60.77
CA LYS A 144 -21.53 5.29 61.81
C LYS A 144 -21.22 3.84 61.40
N ARG A 145 -20.57 3.17 62.36
CA ARG A 145 -19.73 1.95 62.28
C ARG A 145 -20.48 0.59 62.33
N ASP A 146 -21.80 0.56 62.22
CA ASP A 146 -22.58 -0.69 62.32
C ASP A 146 -22.88 -1.34 60.95
N ASP A 147 -22.20 -0.88 59.89
CA ASP A 147 -22.61 -1.13 58.50
C ASP A 147 -21.69 -2.11 57.73
N LEU A 148 -20.76 -2.82 58.39
CA LEU A 148 -19.84 -3.73 57.68
C LEU A 148 -20.56 -5.00 57.18
N SER A 149 -21.51 -5.54 57.93
CA SER A 149 -22.31 -6.70 57.51
C SER A 149 -23.32 -6.35 56.41
N THR A 150 -23.87 -5.14 56.41
CA THR A 150 -24.75 -4.59 55.38
C THR A 150 -23.98 -4.16 54.14
N LEU A 151 -22.75 -3.63 54.26
CA LEU A 151 -21.84 -3.43 53.12
C LEU A 151 -21.38 -4.75 52.51
N VAL A 152 -21.10 -5.78 53.32
CA VAL A 152 -20.74 -7.11 52.81
C VAL A 152 -21.95 -7.80 52.16
N ALA A 153 -23.15 -7.68 52.73
CA ALA A 153 -24.38 -8.19 52.12
C ALA A 153 -24.75 -7.43 50.84
N MET A 154 -24.63 -6.09 50.80
CA MET A 154 -24.81 -5.30 49.59
C MET A 154 -23.72 -5.57 48.55
N ALA A 155 -22.47 -5.81 48.95
CA ALA A 155 -21.39 -6.19 48.05
C ALA A 155 -21.59 -7.61 47.50
N SER A 156 -22.12 -8.55 48.29
CA SER A 156 -22.46 -9.90 47.81
C SER A 156 -23.68 -9.88 46.88
N ASP A 157 -24.70 -9.08 47.18
CA ASP A 157 -25.87 -8.90 46.31
C ASP A 157 -25.49 -8.17 45.00
N TYR A 158 -24.54 -7.23 45.07
CA TYR A 158 -23.97 -6.56 43.90
C TYR A 158 -23.03 -7.48 43.09
N GLU A 159 -22.25 -8.37 43.75
CA GLU A 159 -21.47 -9.41 43.08
C GLU A 159 -22.37 -10.41 42.35
N ALA A 160 -23.48 -10.83 42.98
CA ALA A 160 -24.48 -11.73 42.40
C ALA A 160 -25.25 -11.11 41.22
N TYR A 161 -25.61 -9.81 41.31
CA TYR A 161 -26.24 -9.08 40.20
C TYR A 161 -25.29 -8.85 39.00
N THR A 162 -23.98 -8.93 39.22
CA THR A 162 -22.96 -8.67 38.20
C THR A 162 -22.30 -9.93 37.64
N ASP A 163 -22.87 -11.12 37.86
CA ASP A 163 -22.32 -12.39 37.38
C ASP A 163 -22.12 -12.44 35.85
N TYR A 164 -22.97 -11.75 35.09
CA TYR A 164 -22.80 -11.61 33.65
C TYR A 164 -21.46 -10.98 33.24
N LEU A 165 -20.76 -10.25 34.13
CA LEU A 165 -19.45 -9.67 33.82
C LEU A 165 -18.34 -10.70 33.65
N TRP A 166 -18.49 -11.93 34.19
CA TRP A 166 -17.55 -13.02 33.96
C TRP A 166 -17.47 -13.42 32.48
N MET A 167 -18.55 -13.21 31.74
CA MET A 167 -18.60 -13.40 30.29
C MET A 167 -17.49 -12.62 29.58
N TYR A 168 -17.25 -11.35 29.96
CA TYR A 168 -16.21 -10.53 29.34
C TYR A 168 -14.83 -11.17 29.55
N LEU A 169 -14.54 -11.68 30.75
CA LEU A 169 -13.28 -12.36 31.04
C LEU A 169 -13.13 -13.64 30.20
N VAL A 170 -14.15 -14.50 30.17
CA VAL A 170 -14.13 -15.75 29.40
C VAL A 170 -13.87 -15.47 27.92
N PHE A 171 -14.58 -14.52 27.31
CA PHE A 171 -14.36 -14.16 25.91
C PHE A 171 -13.03 -13.44 25.67
N ALA A 172 -12.49 -12.70 26.64
CA ALA A 172 -11.15 -12.12 26.54
C ALA A 172 -10.10 -13.22 26.33
N TYR A 173 -10.13 -14.25 27.18
CA TYR A 173 -9.21 -15.37 27.10
C TYR A 173 -9.45 -16.19 25.83
N PHE A 174 -10.70 -16.49 25.50
CA PHE A 174 -11.05 -17.26 24.32
C PHE A 174 -10.64 -16.56 23.01
N PHE A 175 -11.03 -15.30 22.81
CA PHE A 175 -10.67 -14.55 21.59
C PHE A 175 -9.17 -14.30 21.50
N THR A 176 -8.48 -14.05 22.63
CA THR A 176 -7.02 -13.94 22.66
C THR A 176 -6.36 -15.25 22.21
N ALA A 177 -6.71 -16.38 22.85
CA ALA A 177 -6.13 -17.68 22.53
C ALA A 177 -6.41 -18.08 21.07
N PHE A 178 -7.65 -17.87 20.60
CA PHE A 178 -8.04 -18.17 19.24
C PHE A 178 -7.29 -17.31 18.21
N LEU A 179 -7.15 -16.00 18.45
CA LEU A 179 -6.41 -15.13 17.54
C LEU A 179 -4.93 -15.49 17.49
N LEU A 180 -4.30 -15.76 18.65
CA LEU A 180 -2.89 -16.20 18.70
C LEU A 180 -2.70 -17.54 17.96
N TYR A 181 -3.63 -18.48 18.12
CA TYR A 181 -3.63 -19.74 17.37
C TYR A 181 -3.71 -19.49 15.85
N LEU A 182 -4.63 -18.63 15.39
CA LEU A 182 -4.77 -18.29 13.97
C LEU A 182 -3.51 -17.64 13.41
N ILE A 183 -2.90 -16.70 14.15
CA ILE A 183 -1.63 -16.07 13.76
C ILE A 183 -0.55 -17.14 13.60
N VAL A 184 -0.35 -18.03 14.58
CA VAL A 184 0.67 -19.08 14.49
C VAL A 184 0.40 -20.04 13.33
N SER A 185 -0.84 -20.49 13.18
CA SER A 185 -1.24 -21.44 12.14
C SER A 185 -1.01 -20.86 10.73
N GLU A 186 -1.48 -19.63 10.47
CA GLU A 186 -1.32 -19.00 9.17
C GLU A 186 0.14 -18.59 8.90
N THR A 187 0.87 -18.10 9.91
CA THR A 187 2.30 -17.79 9.75
C THR A 187 3.11 -19.02 9.37
N ARG A 188 2.84 -20.19 9.96
CA ARG A 188 3.51 -21.43 9.58
C ARG A 188 3.22 -21.82 8.13
N LYS A 189 1.95 -21.76 7.72
CA LYS A 189 1.56 -22.03 6.33
C LYS A 189 2.23 -21.08 5.34
N ILE A 190 2.29 -19.79 5.66
CA ILE A 190 2.94 -18.78 4.82
C ILE A 190 4.44 -19.01 4.74
N ILE A 191 5.11 -19.36 5.85
CA ILE A 191 6.54 -19.70 5.84
C ILE A 191 6.80 -20.92 4.97
N GLU A 192 6.00 -21.98 5.06
CA GLU A 192 6.16 -23.17 4.23
C GLU A 192 6.02 -22.84 2.74
N VAL A 193 4.95 -22.13 2.36
CA VAL A 193 4.73 -21.68 0.97
C VAL A 193 5.88 -20.78 0.51
N ARG A 194 6.31 -19.84 1.34
CA ARG A 194 7.42 -18.93 1.05
C ARG A 194 8.73 -19.67 0.82
N GLN A 195 9.09 -20.59 1.72
CA GLN A 195 10.36 -21.32 1.66
C GLN A 195 10.37 -22.31 0.49
N LYS A 196 9.21 -22.88 0.13
CA LYS A 196 9.06 -23.71 -1.07
C LYS A 196 9.18 -22.88 -2.34
N TYR A 197 8.46 -21.75 -2.42
CA TYR A 197 8.43 -20.85 -3.58
C TYR A 197 9.80 -20.23 -3.87
N LEU A 198 10.45 -19.63 -2.87
CA LEU A 198 11.81 -19.08 -3.04
C LEU A 198 12.89 -20.16 -3.12
N GLY A 199 12.66 -21.33 -2.50
CA GLY A 199 13.62 -22.43 -2.55
C GLY A 199 13.74 -23.03 -3.94
N SER A 200 12.65 -23.10 -4.70
CA SER A 200 12.63 -23.60 -6.07
C SER A 200 13.15 -22.60 -7.12
N GLN A 201 13.36 -21.35 -6.73
CA GLN A 201 13.61 -20.25 -7.63
C GLN A 201 15.11 -19.93 -7.76
N LYS A 202 15.57 -19.64 -8.98
CA LYS A 202 16.96 -19.27 -9.33
C LYS A 202 17.03 -17.88 -9.93
N THR A 203 16.43 -16.89 -9.27
CA THR A 203 16.51 -15.50 -9.75
C THR A 203 17.87 -14.85 -9.50
N ILE A 204 18.17 -13.83 -10.31
CA ILE A 204 19.34 -12.99 -10.09
C ILE A 204 19.27 -12.28 -8.73
N THR A 205 18.07 -11.88 -8.28
CA THR A 205 17.88 -11.31 -6.94
C THR A 205 18.39 -12.17 -5.81
N ASP A 206 18.04 -13.45 -5.81
CA ASP A 206 18.36 -14.37 -4.72
C ASP A 206 19.82 -14.82 -4.78
N ARG A 207 20.47 -14.73 -5.95
CA ARG A 207 21.90 -14.97 -6.17
C ARG A 207 22.78 -13.74 -5.91
N THR A 208 22.21 -12.54 -5.90
CA THR A 208 22.97 -11.29 -5.71
C THR A 208 22.95 -10.81 -4.26
N ILE A 209 24.12 -10.48 -3.74
CA ILE A 209 24.32 -9.81 -2.46
C ILE A 209 24.54 -8.31 -2.66
N ARG A 210 23.92 -7.48 -1.82
CA ARG A 210 24.18 -6.04 -1.76
C ARG A 210 25.24 -5.77 -0.69
N LEU A 211 26.46 -5.50 -1.12
CA LEU A 211 27.58 -5.17 -0.24
C LEU A 211 27.62 -3.67 0.04
N SER A 212 27.63 -3.29 1.32
CA SER A 212 27.64 -1.89 1.76
C SER A 212 28.81 -1.59 2.70
N GLY A 213 29.38 -0.39 2.61
CA GLY A 213 30.49 0.02 3.46
C GLY A 213 31.86 -0.44 2.95
N ILE A 214 32.06 -0.47 1.64
CA ILE A 214 33.32 -0.91 1.02
C ILE A 214 34.43 0.12 1.30
N PRO A 215 35.56 -0.28 1.92
CA PRO A 215 36.69 0.62 2.18
C PRO A 215 37.34 1.06 0.87
N LEU A 216 38.00 2.22 0.88
CA LEU A 216 38.58 2.85 -0.33
C LEU A 216 39.54 1.93 -1.09
N GLU A 217 40.27 1.10 -0.37
CA GLU A 217 41.29 0.18 -0.91
C GLU A 217 40.68 -0.94 -1.76
N LEU A 218 39.46 -1.37 -1.41
CA LEU A 218 38.71 -2.46 -2.05
C LEU A 218 37.68 -1.94 -3.08
N ARG A 219 37.70 -0.66 -3.46
CA ARG A 219 36.75 -0.11 -4.45
C ARG A 219 37.14 -0.39 -5.90
N SER A 220 37.40 -1.65 -6.21
CA SER A 220 37.57 -2.16 -7.57
C SER A 220 36.74 -3.43 -7.73
N GLU A 221 36.13 -3.62 -8.90
CA GLU A 221 35.34 -4.82 -9.19
C GLU A 221 36.18 -6.09 -9.07
N THR A 222 37.44 -6.07 -9.52
CA THR A 222 38.40 -7.17 -9.40
C THR A 222 38.73 -7.50 -7.94
N LYS A 223 39.05 -6.48 -7.13
CA LYS A 223 39.40 -6.68 -5.72
C LYS A 223 38.22 -7.18 -4.88
N ILE A 224 36.99 -6.75 -5.19
CA ILE A 224 35.80 -7.24 -4.51
C ILE A 224 35.56 -8.72 -4.84
N LYS A 225 35.80 -9.09 -6.11
CA LYS A 225 35.73 -10.48 -6.55
C LYS A 225 36.75 -11.35 -5.83
N GLU A 226 38.03 -10.97 -5.88
CA GLU A 226 39.13 -11.65 -5.17
C GLU A 226 38.82 -11.79 -3.68
N PHE A 227 38.38 -10.71 -3.01
CA PHE A 227 38.04 -10.75 -1.60
C PHE A 227 36.93 -11.75 -1.25
N ILE A 228 35.88 -11.86 -2.08
CA ILE A 228 34.77 -12.79 -1.80
C ILE A 228 35.17 -14.24 -2.11
N GLU A 229 35.97 -14.46 -3.15
CA GLU A 229 36.49 -15.78 -3.50
C GLU A 229 37.50 -16.30 -2.46
N ASP A 230 38.32 -15.41 -1.90
CA ASP A 230 39.27 -15.70 -0.80
C ASP A 230 38.58 -16.17 0.49
N LEU A 231 37.29 -15.84 0.68
CA LEU A 231 36.51 -16.29 1.84
C LEU A 231 35.96 -17.71 1.69
N GLU A 232 36.16 -18.38 0.54
CA GLU A 232 35.71 -19.74 0.26
C GLU A 232 34.17 -19.94 0.39
N ILE A 233 33.37 -18.87 0.23
CA ILE A 233 31.90 -18.95 0.35
C ILE A 233 31.25 -19.46 -0.96
N GLY A 234 31.91 -19.23 -2.09
CA GLY A 234 31.44 -19.59 -3.44
C GLY A 234 32.14 -18.75 -4.51
N THR A 235 31.87 -19.06 -5.78
CA THR A 235 32.45 -18.29 -6.90
C THR A 235 31.60 -17.09 -7.28
N VAL A 236 32.24 -16.03 -7.76
CA VAL A 236 31.54 -14.79 -8.13
C VAL A 236 31.36 -14.72 -9.64
N GLU A 237 30.10 -14.67 -10.08
CA GLU A 237 29.73 -14.53 -11.49
C GLU A 237 29.99 -13.10 -12.00
N SER A 238 29.46 -12.09 -11.30
CA SER A 238 29.58 -10.69 -11.72
C SER A 238 29.56 -9.72 -10.54
N VAL A 239 30.34 -8.64 -10.64
CA VAL A 239 30.34 -7.54 -9.66
C VAL A 239 29.95 -6.25 -10.35
N THR A 240 28.90 -5.58 -9.86
CA THR A 240 28.50 -4.24 -10.29
C THR A 240 28.82 -3.25 -9.17
N LEU A 241 29.93 -2.52 -9.31
CA LEU A 241 30.30 -1.46 -8.38
C LEU A 241 29.49 -0.20 -8.67
N CYS A 242 28.82 0.34 -7.64
CA CYS A 242 28.08 1.59 -7.81
C CYS A 242 29.03 2.79 -7.89
N ARG A 243 28.80 3.68 -8.84
CA ARG A 243 29.59 4.91 -9.04
C ARG A 243 28.70 6.15 -8.95
N ASN A 244 29.30 7.33 -8.88
CA ASN A 244 28.54 8.57 -8.82
C ASN A 244 28.01 9.00 -10.19
N TRP A 245 26.87 8.43 -10.62
CA TRP A 245 26.24 8.69 -11.92
C TRP A 245 25.33 9.92 -11.96
N LYS A 246 25.38 10.79 -10.95
CA LYS A 246 24.48 11.95 -10.84
C LYS A 246 24.47 12.83 -12.10
N GLU A 247 25.65 13.11 -12.65
CA GLU A 247 25.80 13.95 -13.85
C GLU A 247 25.13 13.29 -15.08
N LEU A 248 25.33 11.98 -15.26
CA LEU A 248 24.72 11.20 -16.33
C LEU A 248 23.20 11.17 -16.22
N ASP A 249 22.68 10.91 -15.01
CA ASP A 249 21.24 10.87 -14.75
C ASP A 249 20.56 12.21 -15.02
N GLU A 250 21.20 13.32 -14.63
CA GLU A 250 20.69 14.65 -14.95
C GLU A 250 20.63 14.91 -16.47
N ARG A 251 21.62 14.44 -17.24
CA ARG A 251 21.59 14.56 -18.72
C ARG A 251 20.54 13.67 -19.36
N VAL A 252 20.37 12.44 -18.91
CA VAL A 252 19.33 11.53 -19.41
C VAL A 252 17.93 12.07 -19.12
N VAL A 253 17.67 12.59 -17.93
CA VAL A 253 16.38 13.22 -17.60
C VAL A 253 16.14 14.44 -18.50
N GLN A 254 17.16 15.28 -18.71
CA GLN A 254 17.07 16.40 -19.65
C GLN A 254 16.77 15.93 -21.08
N ARG A 255 17.45 14.88 -21.56
CA ARG A 255 17.20 14.26 -22.87
C ARG A 255 15.74 13.84 -23.01
N GLN A 256 15.19 13.11 -22.05
CA GLN A 256 13.79 12.67 -22.08
C GLN A 256 12.81 13.86 -22.14
N THR A 257 13.07 14.94 -21.39
CA THR A 257 12.20 16.14 -21.46
C THR A 257 12.28 16.88 -22.79
N VAL A 258 13.45 16.88 -23.45
CA VAL A 258 13.63 17.47 -24.77
C VAL A 258 12.99 16.59 -25.83
N LEU A 259 13.15 15.27 -25.74
CA LEU A 259 12.55 14.30 -26.64
C LEU A 259 11.03 14.39 -26.63
N ARG A 260 10.37 14.46 -25.47
CA ARG A 260 8.91 14.64 -25.39
C ARG A 260 8.44 15.95 -26.05
N LYS A 261 9.21 17.03 -25.92
CA LYS A 261 8.92 18.32 -26.58
C LYS A 261 9.14 18.27 -28.09
N LEU A 262 10.14 17.50 -28.55
CA LEU A 262 10.39 17.26 -29.96
C LEU A 262 9.27 16.43 -30.60
N GLU A 263 8.84 15.36 -29.93
CA GLU A 263 7.67 14.56 -30.34
C GLU A 263 6.42 15.44 -30.41
N GLU A 264 6.18 16.31 -29.42
CA GLU A 264 5.07 17.27 -29.45
C GLU A 264 5.17 18.22 -30.66
N ALA A 265 6.35 18.79 -30.94
CA ALA A 265 6.55 19.66 -32.10
C ALA A 265 6.28 18.93 -33.42
N TRP A 266 6.75 17.69 -33.57
CA TRP A 266 6.49 16.84 -34.74
C TRP A 266 5.01 16.51 -34.90
N THR A 267 4.30 16.17 -33.82
CA THR A 267 2.86 15.88 -33.87
C THR A 267 2.04 17.07 -34.33
N VAL A 268 2.41 18.29 -33.90
CA VAL A 268 1.80 19.55 -34.34
C VAL A 268 2.08 19.82 -35.81
N TYR A 269 3.33 19.62 -36.26
CA TYR A 269 3.73 19.84 -37.65
C TYR A 269 3.03 18.89 -38.62
N LEU A 270 3.02 17.59 -38.30
CA LEU A 270 2.27 16.57 -39.03
C LEU A 270 0.75 16.74 -38.89
N GLY A 271 0.32 17.55 -37.91
CA GLY A 271 -1.06 17.81 -37.47
C GLY A 271 -1.89 16.54 -37.36
N ASN A 272 -1.25 15.49 -36.84
CA ASN A 272 -1.92 14.28 -36.38
C ASN A 272 -2.69 14.64 -35.11
N ARG A 273 -3.91 15.16 -35.27
CA ARG A 273 -4.74 15.61 -34.14
C ARG A 273 -5.39 14.46 -33.38
N ARG A 274 -5.46 13.27 -33.99
CA ARG A 274 -5.97 12.03 -33.41
C ARG A 274 -5.23 10.85 -34.02
N VAL A 275 -4.53 10.07 -33.21
CA VAL A 275 -4.23 8.68 -33.56
C VAL A 275 -5.59 7.96 -33.56
N GLU A 276 -6.16 7.63 -34.72
CA GLU A 276 -7.39 6.80 -34.72
C GLU A 276 -7.11 5.50 -33.95
N ARG A 277 -8.01 5.17 -33.02
CA ARG A 277 -7.97 3.93 -32.27
C ARG A 277 -8.27 2.77 -33.21
N SER A 278 -7.25 2.08 -33.69
CA SER A 278 -7.37 0.65 -33.91
C SER A 278 -6.82 -0.03 -32.64
N LEU A 279 -7.64 -0.89 -32.04
CA LEU A 279 -7.26 -1.75 -30.92
C LEU A 279 -6.15 -2.75 -31.30
N GLU A 280 -5.82 -2.85 -32.59
CA GLU A 280 -4.84 -3.78 -33.17
C GLU A 280 -3.54 -3.09 -33.63
N THR A 281 -3.54 -1.78 -33.92
CA THR A 281 -2.37 -1.08 -34.54
C THR A 281 -1.46 -0.36 -33.56
N LEU A 282 -1.74 -0.38 -32.26
CA LEU A 282 -0.69 -0.17 -31.28
C LEU A 282 -0.07 -1.55 -31.10
N PRO A 283 1.23 -1.78 -31.35
CA PRO A 283 1.83 -3.06 -30.99
C PRO A 283 1.51 -3.28 -29.51
N LEU A 284 0.63 -4.26 -29.25
CA LEU A 284 0.15 -4.64 -27.92
C LEU A 284 1.29 -5.24 -27.06
N VAL A 285 2.48 -5.31 -27.64
CA VAL A 285 3.76 -5.57 -27.01
C VAL A 285 4.42 -4.20 -26.79
N GLN A 286 4.44 -3.73 -25.55
CA GLN A 286 5.46 -2.76 -25.17
C GLN A 286 6.83 -3.40 -25.48
N PRO A 287 7.78 -2.69 -26.11
CA PRO A 287 9.16 -3.12 -25.99
C PRO A 287 9.44 -3.21 -24.48
N ARG A 288 9.89 -4.39 -24.04
CA ARG A 288 10.30 -4.58 -22.65
C ARG A 288 11.31 -3.47 -22.30
N PRO A 289 11.34 -2.95 -21.06
CA PRO A 289 12.48 -2.14 -20.63
C PRO A 289 13.75 -2.91 -20.99
N PRO A 290 14.77 -2.27 -21.60
CA PRO A 290 15.89 -2.99 -22.17
C PRO A 290 16.54 -3.85 -21.08
N ALA A 291 16.37 -5.16 -21.23
CA ALA A 291 17.24 -6.10 -20.56
C ALA A 291 18.62 -5.97 -21.23
N PRO A 292 19.72 -6.08 -20.48
CA PRO A 292 21.05 -6.13 -21.05
C PRO A 292 21.21 -7.43 -21.85
N GLU A 293 20.92 -7.38 -23.14
CA GLU A 293 21.22 -8.47 -24.06
C GLU A 293 22.74 -8.56 -24.25
N VAL A 294 23.21 -9.80 -24.26
CA VAL A 294 24.62 -10.19 -24.35
C VAL A 294 25.07 -10.02 -25.79
N HIS A 295 26.13 -9.23 -26.00
CA HIS A 295 26.83 -9.17 -27.28
C HIS A 295 27.39 -10.57 -27.61
N HIS A 296 26.92 -11.15 -28.70
CA HIS A 296 27.68 -12.15 -29.44
C HIS A 296 28.61 -11.39 -30.39
N ASP A 297 29.91 -11.53 -30.16
CA ASP A 297 30.96 -11.05 -31.04
C ASP A 297 30.95 -11.89 -32.31
N ASP A 298 30.46 -11.34 -33.41
CA ASP A 298 30.80 -11.78 -34.76
C ASP A 298 31.28 -10.55 -35.54
N ASP A 299 32.58 -10.59 -35.87
CA ASP A 299 33.30 -9.63 -36.69
C ASP A 299 32.72 -9.60 -38.12
N GLU A 300 32.29 -8.42 -38.59
CA GLU A 300 32.56 -8.01 -39.97
C GLU A 300 32.44 -6.48 -40.16
N ASN A 301 33.50 -5.91 -40.72
CA ASN A 301 33.67 -4.49 -41.04
C ASN A 301 32.52 -3.94 -41.91
N GLY A 302 31.88 -2.83 -41.48
CA GLY A 302 30.97 -2.08 -42.33
C GLY A 302 30.36 -0.81 -41.71
N ASN A 303 31.05 0.32 -41.82
CA ASN A 303 30.52 1.69 -41.90
C ASN A 303 29.29 2.09 -41.02
N GLU A 304 29.52 2.46 -39.77
CA GLU A 304 28.52 3.05 -38.85
C GLU A 304 28.32 4.58 -39.02
N PHE A 305 28.16 5.09 -40.25
CA PHE A 305 27.87 6.53 -40.46
C PHE A 305 26.73 6.86 -41.42
N SER A 306 25.91 5.88 -41.81
CA SER A 306 24.87 6.11 -42.80
C SER A 306 23.57 5.39 -42.48
N GLN A 307 22.85 5.84 -41.46
CA GLN A 307 21.44 5.45 -41.30
C GLN A 307 20.59 6.44 -40.49
N LEU A 308 20.87 7.75 -40.64
CA LEU A 308 19.98 8.78 -40.10
C LEU A 308 18.97 9.35 -41.13
N LEU A 309 19.11 9.03 -42.41
CA LEU A 309 18.10 9.29 -43.45
C LEU A 309 18.34 8.31 -44.60
N ASN A 310 17.54 7.24 -44.71
CA ASN A 310 17.48 6.48 -45.96
C ASN A 310 16.56 7.24 -46.92
N ASP A 311 17.15 8.16 -47.69
CA ASP A 311 16.49 9.04 -48.66
C ASP A 311 16.36 8.38 -50.06
N THR A 312 16.35 7.03 -50.12
CA THR A 312 16.36 6.27 -51.39
C THR A 312 15.04 5.58 -51.76
N ASP A 313 14.03 5.53 -50.88
CA ASP A 313 12.67 5.08 -51.26
C ASP A 313 11.75 6.27 -51.57
N ARG A 314 12.15 7.07 -52.58
CA ARG A 314 11.27 8.03 -53.23
C ARG A 314 10.51 7.33 -54.36
N ASP A 315 9.37 6.74 -54.03
CA ASP A 315 8.30 6.62 -55.02
C ASP A 315 7.88 8.04 -55.47
N PRO A 316 7.78 8.35 -56.78
CA PRO A 316 7.63 9.74 -57.24
C PRO A 316 6.23 10.33 -57.06
N ASP A 317 5.25 9.59 -56.56
CA ASP A 317 3.82 9.93 -56.71
C ASP A 317 3.07 10.18 -55.39
N TYR A 318 3.68 10.90 -54.45
CA TYR A 318 2.95 11.48 -53.32
C TYR A 318 3.28 12.97 -53.13
N THR A 319 2.50 13.81 -53.78
CA THR A 319 2.45 15.25 -53.52
C THR A 319 1.87 15.48 -52.12
N ILE A 320 2.76 15.82 -51.17
CA ILE A 320 2.39 16.36 -49.86
C ILE A 320 1.67 17.70 -50.10
N PRO A 321 0.42 17.90 -49.63
CA PRO A 321 -0.23 19.20 -49.78
C PRO A 321 0.56 20.26 -48.98
N TYR A 322 0.89 21.34 -49.66
CA TYR A 322 1.74 22.46 -49.25
C TYR A 322 1.62 22.90 -47.76
N SER A 323 2.79 22.93 -47.12
CA SER A 323 3.25 23.84 -46.05
C SER A 323 2.29 24.21 -44.91
N ARG A 324 2.18 23.34 -43.89
CA ARG A 324 1.87 23.84 -42.54
C ARG A 324 3.07 24.63 -42.00
N PRO A 325 2.86 25.81 -41.38
CA PRO A 325 3.96 26.55 -40.78
C PRO A 325 4.60 25.70 -39.68
N ARG A 326 5.94 25.62 -39.68
CA ARG A 326 6.67 24.90 -38.65
C ARG A 326 6.41 25.53 -37.27
N PRO A 327 6.23 24.73 -36.22
CA PRO A 327 5.96 25.26 -34.89
C PRO A 327 7.17 26.07 -34.40
N MET A 328 6.89 27.25 -33.81
CA MET A 328 7.90 28.14 -33.25
C MET A 328 7.97 27.97 -31.73
N ALA A 329 9.16 27.76 -31.17
CA ALA A 329 9.40 27.73 -29.74
C ALA A 329 9.85 29.12 -29.24
N LYS A 330 9.25 29.58 -28.14
CA LYS A 330 9.69 30.77 -27.39
C LYS A 330 10.80 30.40 -26.43
N ILE A 331 12.03 30.84 -26.70
CA ILE A 331 13.17 30.63 -25.82
C ILE A 331 13.45 31.91 -25.06
N TRP A 332 13.44 31.82 -23.73
CA TRP A 332 13.77 32.92 -22.84
C TRP A 332 15.27 32.94 -22.52
N PHE A 333 15.91 34.11 -22.58
CA PHE A 333 17.34 34.30 -22.36
C PHE A 333 17.64 35.61 -21.59
N GLY A 334 18.91 35.76 -21.16
CA GLY A 334 19.38 36.85 -20.30
C GLY A 334 19.34 36.51 -18.80
N SER A 335 20.01 37.32 -17.97
CA SER A 335 20.26 37.03 -16.54
C SER A 335 19.00 36.80 -15.70
N PHE A 336 17.83 37.25 -16.16
CA PHE A 336 16.53 37.07 -15.51
C PHE A 336 15.46 36.41 -16.40
N LYS A 337 15.83 35.80 -17.54
CA LYS A 337 14.89 35.24 -18.52
C LYS A 337 13.80 36.24 -18.98
N MET A 338 14.12 37.53 -19.07
CA MET A 338 13.15 38.57 -19.44
C MET A 338 13.07 38.87 -20.95
N ARG A 339 14.04 38.40 -21.74
CA ARG A 339 14.01 38.53 -23.21
C ARG A 339 13.68 37.18 -23.83
N PHE A 340 12.88 37.16 -24.91
CA PHE A 340 12.56 35.93 -25.63
C PHE A 340 12.91 36.05 -27.11
N LYS A 341 13.27 34.92 -27.73
CA LYS A 341 13.43 34.77 -29.17
C LYS A 341 12.56 33.62 -29.64
N ASN A 342 11.83 33.83 -30.73
CA ASN A 342 11.11 32.77 -31.42
C ASN A 342 12.10 32.05 -32.36
N VAL A 343 12.19 30.74 -32.23
CA VAL A 343 13.00 29.89 -33.12
C VAL A 343 12.16 28.71 -33.60
N ASP A 344 12.55 28.08 -34.72
CA ASP A 344 11.94 26.83 -35.16
C ASP A 344 12.11 25.77 -34.06
N ALA A 345 10.99 25.26 -33.54
CA ALA A 345 10.97 24.32 -32.43
C ALA A 345 11.62 22.98 -32.81
N ILE A 346 11.41 22.50 -34.04
CA ILE A 346 11.89 21.18 -34.48
C ILE A 346 13.40 21.22 -34.55
N ASN A 347 13.97 22.10 -35.37
CA ASN A 347 15.42 22.22 -35.53
C ASN A 347 16.12 22.53 -34.19
N TYR A 348 15.50 23.34 -33.33
CA TYR A 348 16.06 23.65 -32.01
C TYR A 348 16.12 22.42 -31.10
N TYR A 349 15.02 21.66 -30.98
CA TYR A 349 14.99 20.50 -30.10
C TYR A 349 15.77 19.31 -30.67
N GLU A 350 15.83 19.15 -31.99
CA GLU A 350 16.64 18.14 -32.68
C GLU A 350 18.14 18.38 -32.44
N GLU A 351 18.62 19.60 -32.68
CA GLU A 351 20.01 19.96 -32.40
C GLU A 351 20.33 19.83 -30.90
N LYS A 352 19.39 20.20 -30.03
CA LYS A 352 19.56 20.03 -28.59
C LYS A 352 19.59 18.56 -28.18
N LEU A 353 18.78 17.70 -28.79
CA LEU A 353 18.77 16.27 -28.56
C LEU A 353 20.10 15.65 -29.01
N ARG A 354 20.58 16.00 -30.20
CA ARG A 354 21.88 15.56 -30.73
C ARG A 354 23.03 15.90 -29.77
N ARG A 355 23.10 17.15 -29.28
CA ARG A 355 24.11 17.55 -28.29
C ARG A 355 24.00 16.76 -26.99
N LEU A 356 22.77 16.49 -26.51
CA LEU A 356 22.56 15.68 -25.32
C LEU A 356 22.98 14.23 -25.55
N ASP A 357 22.77 13.67 -26.75
CA ASP A 357 23.18 12.32 -27.11
C ASP A 357 24.71 12.21 -27.17
N ASP A 358 25.38 13.19 -27.75
CA ASP A 358 26.85 13.26 -27.76
C ASP A 358 27.42 13.43 -26.34
N ASP A 359 26.80 14.29 -25.51
CA ASP A 359 27.15 14.44 -24.10
C ASP A 359 26.96 13.12 -23.33
N ILE A 360 25.85 12.39 -23.55
CA ILE A 360 25.58 11.10 -22.89
C ILE A 360 26.58 10.04 -23.35
N ARG A 361 26.89 9.94 -24.65
CA ARG A 361 27.90 9.01 -25.17
C ARG A 361 29.28 9.31 -24.59
N ALA A 362 29.64 10.59 -24.46
CA ALA A 362 30.88 11.00 -23.82
C ALA A 362 30.90 10.66 -22.32
N LEU A 363 29.80 10.92 -21.61
CA LEU A 363 29.66 10.59 -20.18
C LEU A 363 29.66 9.09 -19.92
N ARG A 364 29.14 8.26 -20.82
CA ARG A 364 29.20 6.79 -20.70
C ARG A 364 30.64 6.24 -20.77
N LYS A 365 31.54 6.94 -21.46
CA LYS A 365 32.97 6.58 -21.55
C LYS A 365 33.80 7.13 -20.39
N LYS A 366 33.25 8.02 -19.57
CA LYS A 366 33.95 8.66 -18.45
C LYS A 366 33.93 7.75 -17.22
N ASP A 367 35.08 7.61 -16.55
CA ASP A 367 35.15 6.94 -15.26
C ASP A 367 34.62 7.83 -14.12
N PHE A 368 33.59 7.33 -13.44
CA PHE A 368 32.97 7.99 -12.30
C PHE A 368 33.57 7.50 -10.97
N GLU A 369 33.56 8.38 -9.96
CA GLU A 369 34.06 8.04 -8.62
C GLU A 369 33.29 6.86 -8.00
N PRO A 370 33.99 5.85 -7.44
CA PRO A 370 33.36 4.67 -6.87
C PRO A 370 32.75 4.95 -5.49
N THR A 371 31.54 4.47 -5.31
CA THR A 371 30.78 4.57 -4.06
C THR A 371 31.00 3.33 -3.19
N PRO A 372 30.77 3.38 -1.87
CA PRO A 372 30.98 2.23 -0.98
C PRO A 372 29.85 1.18 -1.06
N LEU A 373 29.25 0.97 -2.23
CA LEU A 373 28.15 0.04 -2.46
C LEU A 373 28.38 -0.76 -3.75
N ALA A 374 28.18 -2.07 -3.70
CA ALA A 374 28.27 -2.95 -4.86
C ALA A 374 27.18 -4.03 -4.82
N PHE A 375 26.80 -4.51 -5.99
CA PHE A 375 25.98 -5.70 -6.17
C PHE A 375 26.88 -6.82 -6.65
N VAL A 376 26.95 -7.92 -5.90
CA VAL A 376 27.79 -9.08 -6.24
C VAL A 376 26.88 -10.27 -6.49
N THR A 377 26.90 -10.78 -7.72
CA THR A 377 26.15 -11.97 -8.11
C THR A 377 27.02 -13.20 -7.92
N MET A 378 26.54 -14.12 -7.08
CA MET A 378 27.19 -15.40 -6.80
C MET A 378 26.79 -16.45 -7.83
N ASP A 379 27.57 -17.52 -7.93
CA ASP A 379 27.20 -18.73 -8.67
C ASP A 379 25.86 -19.33 -8.23
N SER A 380 25.61 -19.43 -6.93
CA SER A 380 24.46 -20.11 -6.35
C SER A 380 23.71 -19.25 -5.34
N VAL A 381 22.40 -19.50 -5.20
CA VAL A 381 21.56 -18.88 -4.16
C VAL A 381 22.06 -19.28 -2.76
N LEU A 382 22.60 -20.50 -2.63
CA LEU A 382 23.16 -21.01 -1.38
C LEU A 382 24.34 -20.12 -0.91
N SER A 383 25.33 -19.88 -1.79
CA SER A 383 26.49 -19.04 -1.49
C SER A 383 26.09 -17.61 -1.16
N ALA A 384 25.12 -17.04 -1.88
CA ALA A 384 24.59 -15.71 -1.57
C ALA A 384 23.96 -15.65 -0.17
N GLN A 385 23.11 -16.62 0.19
CA GLN A 385 22.47 -16.66 1.51
C GLN A 385 23.46 -16.91 2.65
N MET A 386 24.51 -17.72 2.41
CA MET A 386 25.61 -17.90 3.38
C MET A 386 26.35 -16.58 3.61
N ALA A 387 26.72 -15.86 2.54
CA ALA A 387 27.39 -14.56 2.64
C ALA A 387 26.53 -13.51 3.37
N ILE A 388 25.22 -13.46 3.12
CA ILE A 388 24.30 -12.51 3.75
C ILE A 388 24.14 -12.75 5.26
N GLN A 389 24.23 -14.00 5.70
CA GLN A 389 24.08 -14.36 7.12
C GLN A 389 25.41 -14.35 7.88
N ALA A 390 26.55 -14.33 7.18
CA ALA A 390 27.88 -14.24 7.75
C ALA A 390 28.28 -12.80 8.11
N VAL A 391 29.18 -12.67 9.08
CA VAL A 391 29.89 -11.42 9.37
C VAL A 391 31.19 -11.45 8.57
N LEU A 392 31.31 -10.60 7.55
CA LEU A 392 32.44 -10.63 6.60
C LEU A 392 33.70 -9.89 7.09
N ASP A 393 33.55 -8.83 7.90
CA ASP A 393 34.66 -8.00 8.37
C ASP A 393 34.54 -7.70 9.87
N PRO A 394 35.65 -7.67 10.64
CA PRO A 394 35.65 -7.29 12.05
C PRO A 394 35.34 -5.81 12.30
N SER A 395 35.55 -4.95 11.29
CA SER A 395 35.37 -3.50 11.40
C SER A 395 33.90 -3.14 11.40
N PRO A 396 33.46 -2.25 12.32
CA PRO A 396 32.07 -1.85 12.37
C PRO A 396 31.69 -1.15 11.07
N LEU A 397 30.53 -1.53 10.53
CA LEU A 397 29.89 -0.87 9.39
C LEU A 397 30.63 -1.00 8.04
N GLN A 398 31.62 -1.89 7.94
CA GLN A 398 32.29 -2.22 6.69
C GLN A 398 31.80 -3.57 6.15
N LEU A 399 31.84 -3.71 4.82
CA LEU A 399 31.55 -4.95 4.09
C LEU A 399 30.27 -5.69 4.56
N LEU A 400 29.19 -4.93 4.79
CA LEU A 400 27.91 -5.46 5.22
C LEU A 400 27.17 -6.08 4.03
N ALA A 401 27.07 -7.41 4.00
CA ALA A 401 26.23 -8.14 3.07
C ALA A 401 24.75 -8.04 3.47
N ASN A 402 23.90 -7.63 2.55
CA ASN A 402 22.45 -7.60 2.71
C ASN A 402 21.77 -8.24 1.51
N ASN A 403 20.53 -8.70 1.68
CA ASN A 403 19.68 -9.13 0.56
C ASN A 403 19.61 -8.04 -0.51
N SER A 404 19.84 -8.42 -1.77
CA SER A 404 19.67 -7.50 -2.90
C SER A 404 18.18 -7.33 -3.22
N PRO A 405 17.71 -6.11 -3.55
CA PRO A 405 16.40 -5.93 -4.19
C PRO A 405 16.44 -6.36 -5.65
N ALA A 406 15.26 -6.52 -6.26
CA ALA A 406 15.14 -6.73 -7.71
C ALA A 406 15.83 -5.62 -8.51
N PRO A 407 16.51 -5.92 -9.63
CA PRO A 407 17.08 -4.90 -10.51
C PRO A 407 16.13 -3.72 -10.81
N PRO A 408 14.84 -3.92 -11.15
CA PRO A 408 13.90 -2.82 -11.39
C PRO A 408 13.48 -2.07 -10.11
N ASP A 409 13.63 -2.69 -8.94
CA ASP A 409 13.30 -2.08 -7.65
C ASP A 409 14.44 -1.24 -7.07
N VAL A 410 15.62 -1.26 -7.68
CA VAL A 410 16.76 -0.44 -7.25
C VAL A 410 16.50 1.03 -7.58
N VAL A 411 16.48 1.86 -6.54
CA VAL A 411 16.47 3.33 -6.66
C VAL A 411 17.91 3.82 -6.83
N TRP A 412 18.39 3.80 -8.07
CA TRP A 412 19.76 4.15 -8.43
C TRP A 412 20.18 5.54 -7.98
N THR A 413 19.26 6.51 -7.95
CA THR A 413 19.56 7.87 -7.48
C THR A 413 19.98 7.94 -6.01
N ASN A 414 19.65 6.90 -5.23
CA ASN A 414 19.98 6.81 -3.81
C ASN A 414 21.26 6.00 -3.53
N THR A 415 21.84 5.30 -4.52
CA THR A 415 23.04 4.47 -4.32
C THR A 415 24.29 5.32 -4.12
N TYR A 416 24.41 6.44 -4.85
CA TYR A 416 25.55 7.35 -4.76
C TYR A 416 25.42 8.44 -3.69
N LEU A 417 24.35 8.41 -2.87
CA LEU A 417 24.24 9.30 -1.72
C LEU A 417 25.11 8.80 -0.55
N SER A 418 25.91 9.68 0.03
CA SER A 418 26.69 9.34 1.22
C SER A 418 25.78 8.93 2.39
N ARG A 419 26.23 7.96 3.19
CA ARG A 419 25.46 7.41 4.31
C ARG A 419 25.00 8.48 5.30
N GLY A 420 25.85 9.46 5.61
CA GLY A 420 25.50 10.58 6.49
C GLY A 420 24.37 11.44 5.93
N LYS A 421 24.39 11.76 4.63
CA LYS A 421 23.31 12.50 3.96
C LYS A 421 22.01 11.71 3.95
N ARG A 422 22.07 10.40 3.69
CA ARG A 422 20.90 9.51 3.75
C ARG A 422 20.31 9.44 5.17
N MET A 423 21.17 9.30 6.17
CA MET A 423 20.76 9.32 7.59
C MET A 423 20.07 10.64 7.93
N LEU A 424 20.67 11.78 7.58
CA LEU A 424 20.08 13.10 7.85
C LEU A 424 18.71 13.27 7.17
N ARG A 425 18.56 12.83 5.90
CA ARG A 425 17.27 12.83 5.18
C ARG A 425 16.24 11.92 5.85
N ALA A 426 16.63 10.71 6.23
CA ALA A 426 15.74 9.76 6.88
C ALA A 426 15.21 10.32 8.21
N TRP A 427 16.09 10.89 9.04
CA TRP A 427 15.70 11.52 10.31
C TRP A 427 14.87 12.78 10.09
N SER A 428 15.26 13.69 9.19
CA SER A 428 14.51 14.92 8.94
C SER A 428 13.09 14.62 8.44
N ILE A 429 12.93 13.68 7.51
CA ILE A 429 11.61 13.29 7.02
C ILE A 429 10.79 12.58 8.10
N THR A 430 11.44 11.76 8.94
CA THR A 430 10.73 11.12 10.06
C THR A 430 10.22 12.15 11.07
N VAL A 431 11.01 13.19 11.36
CA VAL A 431 10.58 14.32 12.20
C VAL A 431 9.44 15.10 11.54
N VAL A 432 9.54 15.39 10.23
CA VAL A 432 8.46 16.07 9.48
C VAL A 432 7.18 15.24 9.51
N ILE A 433 7.25 13.92 9.31
CA ILE A 433 6.10 13.04 9.44
C ILE A 433 5.53 13.10 10.86
N GLY A 434 6.37 13.05 11.89
CA GLY A 434 5.93 13.21 13.28
C GLY A 434 5.18 14.53 13.52
N LEU A 435 5.73 15.65 13.08
CA LEU A 435 5.08 16.96 13.17
C LEU A 435 3.76 16.99 12.38
N LEU A 436 3.76 16.41 11.19
CA LEU A 436 2.60 16.34 10.32
C LEU A 436 1.49 15.47 10.93
N THR A 437 1.83 14.36 11.61
CA THR A 437 0.84 13.57 12.36
C THR A 437 0.15 14.42 13.43
N VAL A 438 0.90 15.19 14.21
CA VAL A 438 0.32 16.10 15.22
C VAL A 438 -0.51 17.20 14.55
N PHE A 439 -0.03 17.79 13.46
CA PHE A 439 -0.77 18.81 12.72
C PHE A 439 -2.15 18.30 12.26
N TRP A 440 -2.22 17.08 11.71
CA TRP A 440 -3.50 16.49 11.30
C TRP A 440 -4.42 16.18 12.49
N THR A 441 -3.90 15.83 13.67
CA THR A 441 -4.74 15.71 14.88
C THR A 441 -5.46 17.02 15.20
N VAL A 442 -4.74 18.14 15.10
CA VAL A 442 -5.26 19.50 15.36
C VAL A 442 -6.32 19.88 14.32
N LEU A 443 -6.18 19.44 13.07
CA LEU A 443 -7.17 19.70 12.02
C LEU A 443 -8.42 18.81 12.14
N LEU A 444 -8.25 17.54 12.55
CA LEU A 444 -9.33 16.57 12.65
C LEU A 444 -10.37 16.93 13.72
N VAL A 445 -9.93 17.43 14.87
CA VAL A 445 -10.81 17.71 16.02
C VAL A 445 -11.83 18.82 15.72
N PRO A 446 -11.46 19.98 15.15
CA PRO A 446 -12.40 21.00 14.73
C PRO A 446 -13.28 20.56 13.57
N ILE A 447 -12.78 19.79 12.60
CA ILE A 447 -13.63 19.28 11.49
C ILE A 447 -14.71 18.34 12.04
N ALA A 448 -14.37 17.46 12.97
CA ALA A 448 -15.34 16.58 13.62
C ALA A 448 -16.34 17.37 14.49
N GLY A 449 -15.89 18.41 15.20
CA GLY A 449 -16.73 19.25 16.05
C GLY A 449 -17.61 20.26 15.30
N ALA A 450 -17.12 20.81 14.18
CA ALA A 450 -17.80 21.81 13.36
C ALA A 450 -18.99 21.23 12.56
N LEU A 451 -19.03 19.91 12.40
CA LEU A 451 -20.08 19.20 11.69
C LEU A 451 -21.25 18.77 12.58
N ASN A 452 -21.29 19.26 13.83
CA ASN A 452 -22.44 19.12 14.71
C ASN A 452 -23.46 20.24 14.46
N THR A 453 -24.75 19.93 14.55
CA THR A 453 -25.84 20.91 14.39
C THR A 453 -25.73 22.14 15.28
N CYS A 454 -25.11 22.00 16.46
CA CYS A 454 -24.87 23.12 17.37
C CYS A 454 -23.77 24.08 16.87
N ALA A 455 -22.67 23.55 16.33
CA ALA A 455 -21.59 24.37 15.76
C ALA A 455 -22.02 25.04 14.44
N ILE A 456 -22.82 24.34 13.63
CA ILE A 456 -23.40 24.91 12.40
C ILE A 456 -24.35 26.07 12.71
N HIS A 457 -25.12 25.98 13.79
CA HIS A 457 -26.01 27.07 14.21
C HIS A 457 -25.24 28.33 14.67
N GLU A 458 -24.04 28.15 15.24
CA GLU A 458 -23.18 29.24 15.68
C GLU A 458 -22.46 29.94 14.51
N VAL A 459 -22.04 29.19 13.49
CA VAL A 459 -21.31 29.73 12.33
C VAL A 459 -22.24 30.21 11.21
N LEU A 460 -23.32 29.47 10.92
CA LEU A 460 -24.25 29.68 9.80
C LEU A 460 -25.70 29.40 10.23
N PRO A 461 -26.37 30.33 10.93
CA PRO A 461 -27.71 30.12 11.50
C PRO A 461 -28.78 29.80 10.45
N GLY A 462 -28.70 30.39 9.25
CA GLY A 462 -29.65 30.12 8.16
C GLY A 462 -29.59 28.68 7.62
N LEU A 463 -28.40 28.07 7.58
CA LEU A 463 -28.25 26.66 7.18
C LEU A 463 -28.82 25.73 8.26
N ALA A 464 -28.65 26.09 9.54
CA ALA A 464 -29.17 25.32 10.66
C ALA A 464 -30.71 25.31 10.71
N GLU A 465 -31.37 26.41 10.34
CA GLU A 465 -32.84 26.47 10.24
C GLU A 465 -33.37 25.57 9.10
N VAL A 466 -32.71 25.58 7.94
CA VAL A 466 -33.05 24.67 6.83
C VAL A 466 -32.83 23.20 7.20
N LEU A 467 -31.77 22.91 7.96
CA LEU A 467 -31.51 21.56 8.49
C LEU A 467 -32.58 21.11 9.48
N LYS A 468 -33.01 21.98 10.40
CA LYS A 468 -34.11 21.68 11.33
C LYS A 468 -35.43 21.43 10.60
N ALA A 469 -35.68 22.11 9.48
CA ALA A 469 -36.86 21.88 8.65
C ALA A 469 -36.87 20.50 7.96
N HIS A 470 -35.70 19.93 7.66
CA HIS A 470 -35.58 18.65 6.97
C HIS A 470 -34.83 17.61 7.80
N PRO A 471 -35.54 16.72 8.53
CA PRO A 471 -34.93 15.79 9.47
C PRO A 471 -34.02 14.72 8.81
N VAL A 472 -34.18 14.48 7.50
CA VAL A 472 -33.26 13.61 6.73
C VAL A 472 -31.92 14.33 6.46
N LEU A 473 -31.97 15.60 6.06
CA LEU A 473 -30.77 16.42 5.83
C LEU A 473 -29.99 16.65 7.12
N GLN A 474 -30.68 16.86 8.24
CA GLN A 474 -30.05 16.98 9.55
C GLN A 474 -29.26 15.72 9.94
N SER A 475 -29.86 14.54 9.74
CA SER A 475 -29.22 13.25 10.02
C SER A 475 -27.99 13.03 9.13
N LEU A 476 -28.10 13.38 7.83
CA LEU A 476 -27.02 13.26 6.86
C LEU A 476 -25.83 14.15 7.22
N VAL A 477 -26.07 15.39 7.63
CA VAL A 477 -24.99 16.31 8.02
C VAL A 477 -24.31 15.87 9.32
N ASN A 478 -25.09 15.49 10.34
CA ASN A 478 -24.54 15.14 11.66
C ASN A 478 -23.76 13.82 11.66
N THR A 479 -24.05 12.89 10.75
CA THR A 479 -23.46 11.54 10.79
C THR A 479 -22.63 11.19 9.56
N GLN A 480 -23.08 11.57 8.36
CA GLN A 480 -22.42 11.21 7.12
C GLN A 480 -21.24 12.14 6.79
N LEU A 481 -21.39 13.44 7.05
CA LEU A 481 -20.36 14.41 6.69
C LEU A 481 -19.07 14.21 7.50
N PRO A 482 -19.10 14.00 8.83
CA PRO A 482 -17.90 13.68 9.60
C PRO A 482 -17.24 12.37 9.14
N THR A 483 -18.03 11.32 8.91
CA THR A 483 -17.50 10.02 8.47
C THR A 483 -16.89 10.09 7.08
N LEU A 484 -17.48 10.86 6.15
CA LEU A 484 -16.93 11.13 4.82
C LEU A 484 -15.68 12.00 4.87
N ALA A 485 -15.67 13.08 5.66
CA ALA A 485 -14.53 13.97 5.79
C ALA A 485 -13.30 13.23 6.33
N VAL A 486 -13.49 12.41 7.37
CA VAL A 486 -12.42 11.61 7.94
C VAL A 486 -11.97 10.51 6.97
N THR A 487 -12.91 9.91 6.22
CA THR A 487 -12.58 8.95 5.16
C THR A 487 -11.75 9.60 4.06
N LEU A 488 -12.10 10.80 3.61
CA LEU A 488 -11.36 11.54 2.60
C LEU A 488 -9.95 11.87 3.08
N LEU A 489 -9.80 12.31 4.33
CA LEU A 489 -8.48 12.57 4.91
C LEU A 489 -7.63 11.30 4.97
N ASN A 490 -8.21 10.17 5.39
CA ASN A 490 -7.55 8.87 5.39
C ASN A 490 -7.13 8.38 3.99
N VAL A 491 -7.74 8.90 2.92
CA VAL A 491 -7.32 8.63 1.54
C VAL A 491 -6.24 9.61 1.08
N LEU A 492 -6.35 10.91 1.42
CA LEU A 492 -5.43 11.95 0.96
C LEU A 492 -4.06 11.92 1.64
N VAL A 493 -4.02 11.75 2.97
CA VAL A 493 -2.77 11.82 3.74
C VAL A 493 -1.75 10.75 3.32
N PRO A 494 -2.14 9.49 3.06
CA PRO A 494 -1.21 8.48 2.58
C PRO A 494 -0.45 8.87 1.31
N PHE A 495 -1.05 9.59 0.36
CA PHE A 495 -0.35 10.05 -0.85
C PHE A 495 0.79 11.03 -0.53
N LEU A 496 0.57 11.94 0.43
CA LEU A 496 1.61 12.84 0.91
C LEU A 496 2.75 12.07 1.60
N TYR A 497 2.42 11.01 2.33
CA TYR A 497 3.39 10.20 3.07
C TYR A 497 4.22 9.32 2.14
N ASP A 498 3.61 8.80 1.07
CA ASP A 498 4.32 8.10 0.01
C ASP A 498 5.33 9.01 -0.72
N TRP A 499 4.90 10.23 -1.05
CA TRP A 499 5.81 11.24 -1.62
C TRP A 499 6.98 11.56 -0.68
N LEU A 500 6.71 11.78 0.61
CA LEU A 500 7.75 12.01 1.62
C LEU A 500 8.67 10.78 1.79
N ALA A 501 8.12 9.56 1.76
CA ALA A 501 8.88 8.33 1.92
C ALA A 501 9.87 8.10 0.77
N ASN A 502 9.49 8.43 -0.46
CA ASN A 502 10.39 8.37 -1.62
C ASN A 502 11.59 9.31 -1.48
N GLN A 503 11.46 10.42 -0.73
CA GLN A 503 12.55 11.36 -0.48
C GLN A 503 13.54 10.92 0.62
N GLN A 504 13.27 9.82 1.34
CA GLN A 504 14.10 9.38 2.48
C GLN A 504 15.47 8.83 2.10
N GLY A 505 15.68 8.47 0.83
CA GLY A 505 16.94 7.88 0.39
C GLY A 505 17.08 6.38 0.68
N MET A 506 15.98 5.63 0.59
CA MET A 506 16.00 4.16 0.62
C MET A 506 16.49 3.60 -0.73
N ILE A 507 17.23 2.49 -0.70
CA ILE A 507 17.87 1.92 -1.91
C ILE A 507 16.87 1.10 -2.73
N SER A 508 15.87 0.48 -2.10
CA SER A 508 14.87 -0.35 -2.77
C SER A 508 13.48 0.28 -2.70
N GLN A 509 12.73 0.20 -3.79
CA GLN A 509 11.31 0.56 -3.80
C GLN A 509 10.46 -0.33 -2.89
N GLY A 510 10.80 -1.62 -2.73
CA GLY A 510 10.15 -2.49 -1.76
C GLY A 510 10.38 -2.01 -0.31
N ASP A 511 11.59 -1.56 0.03
CA ASP A 511 11.86 -0.95 1.34
C ASP A 511 11.09 0.37 1.53
N VAL A 512 10.92 1.16 0.46
CA VAL A 512 10.09 2.38 0.47
C VAL A 512 8.65 2.02 0.82
N GLU A 513 8.07 1.05 0.12
CA GLU A 513 6.69 0.62 0.35
C GLU A 513 6.47 0.08 1.77
N LEU A 514 7.37 -0.76 2.28
CA LEU A 514 7.32 -1.24 3.68
C LEU A 514 7.35 -0.08 4.68
N SER A 515 8.15 0.95 4.40
CA SER A 515 8.22 2.16 5.20
C SER A 515 6.92 2.98 5.13
N VAL A 516 6.31 3.08 3.94
CA VAL A 516 5.01 3.72 3.71
C VAL A 516 3.91 3.02 4.49
N ILE A 517 3.85 1.67 4.45
CA ILE A 517 2.91 0.88 5.27
C ILE A 517 3.06 1.25 6.75
N SER A 518 4.29 1.37 7.26
CA SER A 518 4.52 1.65 8.69
C SER A 518 4.04 3.04 9.09
N LYS A 519 4.37 4.05 8.29
CA LYS A 519 4.02 5.45 8.58
C LYS A 519 2.55 5.71 8.41
N ASN A 520 1.95 5.17 7.35
CA ASN A 520 0.51 5.28 7.13
C ASN A 520 -0.25 4.56 8.23
N PHE A 521 0.18 3.37 8.65
CA PHE A 521 -0.40 2.70 9.80
C PHE A 521 -0.27 3.54 11.06
N PHE A 522 0.91 4.09 11.36
CA PHE A 522 1.10 4.96 12.52
C PHE A 522 0.17 6.18 12.48
N PHE A 523 0.07 6.86 11.33
CA PHE A 523 -0.84 7.99 11.15
C PHE A 523 -2.29 7.56 11.37
N THR A 524 -2.78 6.58 10.63
CA THR A 524 -4.16 6.13 10.66
C THR A 524 -4.51 5.58 12.04
N PHE A 525 -3.69 4.74 12.65
CA PHE A 525 -3.92 4.21 13.99
C PHE A 525 -3.88 5.30 15.07
N PHE A 526 -2.85 6.16 15.08
CA PHE A 526 -2.72 7.17 16.12
C PHE A 526 -3.80 8.26 15.99
N ASN A 527 -4.04 8.79 14.78
CA ASN A 527 -4.99 9.88 14.55
C ASN A 527 -6.45 9.42 14.60
N PHE A 528 -6.76 8.31 13.92
CA PHE A 528 -8.16 7.88 13.76
C PHE A 528 -8.63 6.93 14.86
N PHE A 529 -7.74 6.15 15.46
CA PHE A 529 -8.11 5.32 16.61
C PHE A 529 -7.82 6.05 17.91
N PHE A 530 -6.55 6.33 18.24
CA PHE A 530 -6.19 6.85 19.57
C PHE A 530 -6.69 8.27 19.84
N VAL A 531 -6.33 9.21 18.96
CA VAL A 531 -6.65 10.63 19.09
C VAL A 531 -8.16 10.82 18.97
N PHE A 532 -8.80 10.29 17.94
CA PHE A 532 -10.26 10.37 17.83
C PHE A 532 -10.99 9.73 19.03
N THR A 533 -10.50 8.59 19.55
CA THR A 533 -11.10 7.94 20.73
C THR A 533 -10.94 8.74 22.00
N ILE A 534 -9.79 9.39 22.20
CA ILE A 534 -9.53 10.18 23.41
C ILE A 534 -10.17 11.58 23.31
N LEU A 535 -10.30 12.14 22.11
CA LEU A 535 -10.64 13.55 21.83
C LEU A 535 -12.07 13.80 21.37
N GLY A 536 -13.02 12.90 21.59
CA GLY A 536 -14.44 13.03 21.19
C GLY A 536 -15.22 14.25 21.73
N THR A 537 -14.53 15.25 22.29
CA THR A 537 -15.03 16.59 22.61
C THR A 537 -13.92 17.62 22.32
N GLY A 538 -14.18 18.64 21.49
CA GLY A 538 -13.19 19.66 21.09
C GLY A 538 -12.55 20.45 22.24
N SER A 539 -13.21 20.57 23.39
CA SER A 539 -12.65 21.15 24.63
C SER A 539 -11.73 20.19 25.41
N GLY A 540 -11.80 18.89 25.10
CA GLY A 540 -11.07 17.83 25.78
C GLY A 540 -9.57 17.87 25.51
N PHE A 541 -9.11 18.28 24.32
CA PHE A 541 -7.66 18.33 24.04
C PHE A 541 -6.93 19.38 24.89
N ILE A 542 -7.48 20.60 25.00
CA ILE A 542 -6.87 21.67 25.80
C ILE A 542 -6.90 21.30 27.29
N ALA A 543 -8.03 20.82 27.79
CA ALA A 543 -8.16 20.37 29.18
C ALA A 543 -7.28 19.15 29.51
N LEU A 544 -7.09 18.23 28.56
CA LEU A 544 -6.26 17.03 28.75
C LEU A 544 -4.77 17.34 28.55
N LEU A 545 -4.37 18.29 27.70
CA LEU A 545 -2.97 18.75 27.60
C LEU A 545 -2.53 19.43 28.90
N GLU A 546 -3.40 20.24 29.50
CA GLU A 546 -3.20 20.80 30.84
C GLU A 546 -3.19 19.69 31.92
N SER A 547 -4.11 18.72 31.82
CA SER A 547 -4.13 17.55 32.73
C SER A 547 -2.99 16.55 32.49
N PHE A 548 -2.34 16.55 31.32
CA PHE A 548 -1.33 15.55 30.91
C PHE A 548 -0.09 15.63 31.80
N LYS A 549 0.18 16.83 32.32
CA LYS A 549 1.26 17.10 33.27
C LYS A 549 0.98 16.51 34.66
N GLU A 550 -0.29 16.33 35.04
CA GLU A 550 -0.70 15.84 36.37
C GLU A 550 -1.15 14.36 36.37
N LYS A 551 -1.80 13.88 35.30
CA LYS A 551 -2.43 12.55 35.21
C LYS A 551 -1.52 11.40 34.76
N LEU A 552 -0.25 11.66 34.40
CA LEU A 552 0.71 10.62 34.00
C LEU A 552 1.04 9.60 35.10
N ARG A 553 0.67 9.87 36.37
CA ARG A 553 0.94 8.95 37.49
C ARG A 553 -0.09 7.81 37.60
N ASP A 554 -1.29 7.92 37.03
CA ASP A 554 -2.35 6.92 37.20
C ASP A 554 -2.83 6.33 35.87
N ALA A 555 -2.21 5.21 35.47
CA ALA A 555 -2.60 4.43 34.27
C ALA A 555 -4.07 3.95 34.31
N SER A 556 -4.64 3.79 35.50
CA SER A 556 -6.04 3.39 35.71
C SER A 556 -7.04 4.47 35.27
N VAL A 557 -6.70 5.75 35.44
CA VAL A 557 -7.54 6.89 35.02
C VAL A 557 -7.60 6.97 33.49
N ILE A 558 -6.47 6.75 32.83
CA ILE A 558 -6.37 6.72 31.36
C ILE A 558 -7.19 5.55 30.78
N ALA A 559 -7.11 4.36 31.39
CA ALA A 559 -7.89 3.21 30.95
C ALA A 559 -9.41 3.46 31.09
N ASN A 560 -9.83 4.09 32.20
CA ASN A 560 -11.24 4.42 32.45
C ASN A 560 -11.78 5.49 31.49
N THR A 561 -11.01 6.54 31.18
CA THR A 561 -11.44 7.55 30.21
C THR A 561 -11.48 6.99 28.80
N LEU A 562 -10.49 6.20 28.40
CA LEU A 562 -10.46 5.51 27.12
C LEU A 562 -11.67 4.60 26.95
N ALA A 563 -11.99 3.79 27.98
CA ALA A 563 -13.13 2.88 27.97
C ALA A 563 -14.48 3.60 27.81
N LYS A 564 -14.68 4.74 28.49
CA LYS A 564 -15.91 5.56 28.36
C LYS A 564 -16.05 6.13 26.96
N SER A 565 -14.99 6.70 26.41
CA SER A 565 -15.03 7.34 25.09
C SER A 565 -15.17 6.32 23.96
N LEU A 566 -14.48 5.19 24.07
CA LEU A 566 -14.57 4.09 23.12
C LEU A 566 -16.01 3.53 23.03
N ALA A 567 -16.69 3.36 24.16
CA ALA A 567 -18.08 2.90 24.17
C ALA A 567 -19.02 3.86 23.41
N LYS A 568 -18.79 5.18 23.51
CA LYS A 568 -19.57 6.20 22.77
C LYS A 568 -19.33 6.10 21.25
N LEU A 569 -18.07 5.93 20.83
CA LEU A 569 -17.70 5.97 19.41
C LEU A 569 -18.04 4.71 18.61
N LEU A 570 -18.56 3.66 19.26
CA LEU A 570 -18.98 2.42 18.61
C LEU A 570 -19.87 2.67 17.39
N GLY A 571 -20.79 3.63 17.53
CA GLY A 571 -21.70 4.02 16.47
C GLY A 571 -21.04 4.66 15.26
N PHE A 572 -20.10 5.57 15.50
CA PHE A 572 -19.29 6.20 14.46
C PHE A 572 -18.46 5.15 13.70
N TYR A 573 -17.78 4.25 14.40
CA TYR A 573 -16.96 3.22 13.78
C TYR A 573 -17.80 2.21 12.99
N THR A 574 -19.00 1.87 13.45
CA THR A 574 -19.94 1.03 12.70
C THR A 574 -20.31 1.69 11.37
N ASN A 575 -20.71 2.97 11.38
CA ASN A 575 -21.01 3.72 10.17
C ASN A 575 -19.82 3.85 9.22
N PHE A 576 -18.62 4.06 9.79
CA PHE A 576 -17.37 4.11 9.05
C PHE A 576 -17.09 2.77 8.36
N ILE A 577 -17.16 1.64 9.07
CA ILE A 577 -16.91 0.31 8.49
C ILE A 577 -17.95 -0.01 7.40
N ILE A 578 -19.22 0.34 7.61
CA ILE A 578 -20.28 0.17 6.61
C ILE A 578 -19.96 0.97 5.34
N LEU A 579 -19.56 2.24 5.48
CA LEU A 579 -19.18 3.09 4.34
C LEU A 579 -17.95 2.53 3.61
N GLN A 580 -16.93 2.10 4.35
CA GLN A 580 -15.72 1.53 3.77
C GLN A 580 -15.98 0.18 3.07
N GLY A 581 -16.84 -0.64 3.66
CA GLY A 581 -17.21 -1.96 3.17
C GLY A 581 -18.14 -1.88 1.96
N PHE A 582 -19.39 -1.47 2.19
CA PHE A 582 -20.42 -1.47 1.15
C PHE A 582 -20.27 -0.32 0.16
N GLY A 583 -19.81 0.85 0.60
CA GLY A 583 -19.65 2.01 -0.28
C GLY A 583 -18.37 1.99 -1.09
N LEU A 584 -17.21 1.98 -0.41
CA LEU A 584 -15.93 2.24 -1.06
C LEU A 584 -15.31 1.03 -1.76
N PHE A 585 -15.54 -0.22 -1.33
CA PHE A 585 -14.99 -1.37 -2.08
C PHE A 585 -15.55 -1.49 -3.50
N PRO A 586 -16.86 -1.34 -3.75
CA PRO A 586 -17.36 -1.26 -5.12
C PRO A 586 -16.77 -0.11 -5.94
N LEU A 587 -16.54 1.07 -5.33
CA LEU A 587 -15.82 2.16 -6.00
C LEU A 587 -14.36 1.84 -6.30
N ARG A 588 -13.70 1.04 -5.44
CA ARG A 588 -12.35 0.53 -5.69
C ARG A 588 -12.36 -0.49 -6.82
N LEU A 589 -13.35 -1.38 -6.86
CA LEU A 589 -13.54 -2.34 -7.97
C LEU A 589 -13.71 -1.62 -9.31
N LEU A 590 -14.42 -0.49 -9.32
CA LEU A 590 -14.55 0.39 -10.47
C LEU A 590 -13.23 1.06 -10.90
N GLU A 591 -12.25 1.11 -10.00
CA GLU A 591 -10.98 1.84 -10.18
C GLU A 591 -11.22 3.33 -10.44
N PHE A 592 -12.09 3.96 -9.62
CA PHE A 592 -12.53 5.35 -9.81
C PHE A 592 -11.38 6.34 -10.08
N GLY A 593 -10.22 6.18 -9.43
CA GLY A 593 -9.04 7.02 -9.67
C GLY A 593 -8.52 6.91 -11.11
N ALA A 594 -8.29 5.69 -11.61
CA ALA A 594 -7.84 5.48 -12.99
C ALA A 594 -8.93 5.88 -14.00
N LEU A 595 -10.19 5.56 -13.70
CA LEU A 595 -11.34 5.90 -14.55
C LEU A 595 -11.50 7.42 -14.74
N THR A 596 -11.34 8.20 -13.69
CA THR A 596 -11.49 9.67 -13.72
C THR A 596 -10.26 10.38 -14.26
N LEU A 597 -9.06 9.85 -14.00
CA LEU A 597 -7.82 10.39 -14.56
C LEU A 597 -7.67 10.08 -16.05
N TYR A 598 -8.22 8.97 -16.54
CA TYR A 598 -8.13 8.59 -17.95
C TYR A 598 -8.60 9.69 -18.92
N PRO A 599 -9.82 10.27 -18.83
CA PRO A 599 -10.24 11.34 -19.74
C PRO A 599 -9.39 12.62 -19.58
N ILE A 600 -8.92 12.93 -18.37
CA ILE A 600 -8.07 14.10 -18.11
C ILE A 600 -6.71 13.91 -18.81
N ASN A 601 -6.09 12.75 -18.62
CA ASN A 601 -4.82 12.40 -19.25
C ASN A 601 -4.98 12.26 -20.77
N LEU A 602 -6.13 11.79 -21.25
CA LEU A 602 -6.45 11.70 -22.67
C LEU A 602 -6.55 13.08 -23.33
N ILE A 603 -7.11 14.08 -22.64
CA ILE A 603 -7.13 15.47 -23.12
C ILE A 603 -5.71 16.05 -23.16
N GLY A 604 -4.84 15.63 -22.24
CA GLY A 604 -3.43 16.02 -22.19
C GLY A 604 -2.51 15.31 -23.19
N ALA A 605 -2.87 14.09 -23.63
CA ALA A 605 -2.02 13.24 -24.47
C ALA A 605 -1.95 13.75 -25.92
N LYS A 606 -0.72 14.01 -26.39
CA LYS A 606 -0.47 14.53 -27.74
C LYS A 606 0.39 13.59 -28.57
N THR A 607 1.38 12.95 -27.95
CA THR A 607 2.35 12.09 -28.65
C THR A 607 1.93 10.61 -28.63
N PRO A 608 2.37 9.78 -29.59
CA PRO A 608 2.13 8.33 -29.56
C PRO A 608 2.60 7.69 -28.24
N ARG A 609 3.72 8.17 -27.70
CA ARG A 609 4.26 7.76 -26.40
C ARG A 609 3.28 8.06 -25.26
N ASP A 610 2.68 9.25 -25.24
CA ASP A 610 1.65 9.59 -24.24
C ASP A 610 0.43 8.65 -24.34
N TYR A 611 0.02 8.28 -25.56
CA TYR A 611 -1.07 7.31 -25.75
C TYR A 611 -0.69 5.89 -25.31
N ALA A 612 0.57 5.48 -25.46
CA ALA A 612 1.06 4.20 -24.96
C ALA A 612 1.09 4.15 -23.43
N GLU A 613 1.47 5.26 -22.77
CA GLU A 613 1.43 5.38 -21.31
C GLU A 613 0.00 5.27 -20.77
N LEU A 614 -1.03 5.74 -21.50
CA LEU A 614 -2.45 5.60 -21.12
C LEU A 614 -2.96 4.16 -21.08
N VAL A 615 -2.28 3.22 -21.75
CA VAL A 615 -2.66 1.80 -21.82
C VAL A 615 -1.95 0.98 -20.73
N GLN A 616 -1.06 1.60 -19.93
CA GLN A 616 -0.40 0.91 -18.83
C GLN A 616 -1.40 0.51 -17.73
N PRO A 617 -1.26 -0.69 -17.15
CA PRO A 617 -2.10 -1.14 -16.06
C PRO A 617 -1.90 -0.23 -14.84
N PRO A 618 -2.98 0.06 -14.10
CA PRO A 618 -2.85 0.75 -12.82
C PRO A 618 -1.98 -0.05 -11.84
N VAL A 619 -1.23 0.67 -11.01
CA VAL A 619 -0.33 0.05 -10.02
C VAL A 619 -1.09 -0.23 -8.72
N PHE A 620 -0.99 -1.46 -8.22
CA PHE A 620 -1.47 -1.81 -6.89
C PHE A 620 -0.37 -1.56 -5.85
N SER A 621 -0.60 -0.62 -4.92
CA SER A 621 0.35 -0.34 -3.83
C SER A 621 -0.23 -0.77 -2.48
N TYR A 622 0.43 -1.73 -1.82
CA TYR A 622 0.06 -2.23 -0.50
C TYR A 622 0.16 -1.14 0.57
N GLY A 623 1.06 -0.17 0.36
CA GLY A 623 1.27 1.02 1.21
C GLY A 623 0.01 1.81 1.55
N PHE A 624 -0.99 1.83 0.66
CA PHE A 624 -2.24 2.56 0.87
C PHE A 624 -3.33 1.69 1.51
N PHE A 625 -3.47 0.44 1.08
CA PHE A 625 -4.61 -0.40 1.48
C PHE A 625 -4.38 -1.12 2.81
N LEU A 626 -3.17 -1.63 3.06
CA LEU A 626 -2.86 -2.42 4.26
C LEU A 626 -3.13 -1.68 5.58
N PRO A 627 -2.65 -0.44 5.78
CA PRO A 627 -2.86 0.30 7.03
C PRO A 627 -4.33 0.37 7.46
N GLN A 628 -5.21 0.63 6.50
CA GLN A 628 -6.63 0.77 6.74
C GLN A 628 -7.29 -0.58 7.07
N THR A 629 -6.93 -1.64 6.35
CA THR A 629 -7.45 -2.98 6.60
C THR A 629 -7.03 -3.49 7.99
N ILE A 630 -5.77 -3.25 8.40
CA ILE A 630 -5.29 -3.57 9.75
C ILE A 630 -6.03 -2.75 10.81
N LEU A 631 -6.23 -1.46 10.59
CA LEU A 631 -7.00 -0.61 11.52
C LEU A 631 -8.42 -1.16 11.73
N ILE A 632 -9.13 -1.48 10.65
CA ILE A 632 -10.50 -2.01 10.74
C ILE A 632 -10.50 -3.34 11.49
N PHE A 633 -9.50 -4.20 11.28
CA PHE A 633 -9.31 -5.41 12.08
C PHE A 633 -9.21 -5.08 13.58
N ILE A 634 -8.35 -4.12 13.95
CA ILE A 634 -8.14 -3.72 15.35
C ILE A 634 -9.43 -3.14 15.96
N ILE A 635 -10.15 -2.30 15.23
CA ILE A 635 -11.44 -1.75 15.66
C ILE A 635 -12.42 -2.90 15.95
N CYS A 636 -12.63 -3.81 15.01
CA CYS A 636 -13.52 -4.94 15.21
C CYS A 636 -13.09 -5.85 16.36
N LEU A 637 -11.78 -6.05 16.56
CA LEU A 637 -11.23 -6.80 17.68
C LEU A 637 -11.52 -6.13 19.02
N VAL A 638 -11.22 -4.84 19.14
CA VAL A 638 -11.45 -4.05 20.37
C VAL A 638 -12.93 -4.03 20.75
N TYR A 639 -13.82 -3.93 19.75
CA TYR A 639 -15.26 -3.87 19.96
C TYR A 639 -15.95 -5.24 20.10
N SER A 640 -15.22 -6.35 19.93
CA SER A 640 -15.77 -7.70 19.79
C SER A 640 -16.60 -8.21 20.97
N VAL A 641 -16.40 -7.67 22.18
CA VAL A 641 -17.09 -8.14 23.41
C VAL A 641 -18.07 -7.09 23.96
N LEU A 642 -18.19 -5.91 23.34
CA LEU A 642 -19.11 -4.86 23.83
C LEU A 642 -20.59 -5.23 23.66
N ARG A 643 -21.48 -4.50 24.33
CA ARG A 643 -22.94 -4.71 24.29
C ARG A 643 -23.47 -4.80 22.85
N ASP A 644 -23.14 -3.83 21.98
CA ASP A 644 -23.56 -3.83 20.57
C ASP A 644 -22.46 -4.36 19.62
N SER A 645 -21.61 -5.26 20.11
CA SER A 645 -20.51 -5.89 19.35
C SER A 645 -20.97 -6.56 18.05
N TRP A 646 -22.17 -7.14 18.03
CA TRP A 646 -22.70 -7.86 16.86
C TRP A 646 -22.79 -6.97 15.61
N GLN A 647 -23.06 -5.66 15.75
CA GLN A 647 -23.14 -4.74 14.61
C GLN A 647 -21.76 -4.50 13.98
N VAL A 648 -20.74 -4.27 14.81
CA VAL A 648 -19.36 -4.07 14.37
C VAL A 648 -18.76 -5.36 13.80
N LEU A 649 -19.05 -6.52 14.41
CA LEU A 649 -18.57 -7.80 13.93
C LEU A 649 -19.23 -8.19 12.61
N LEU A 650 -20.53 -7.94 12.44
CA LEU A 650 -21.23 -8.20 11.18
C LEU A 650 -20.72 -7.30 10.06
N SER A 651 -20.61 -6.00 10.32
CA SER A 651 -20.07 -5.04 9.34
C SER A 651 -18.59 -5.31 9.02
N GLY A 652 -17.80 -5.71 10.02
CA GLY A 652 -16.41 -6.15 9.84
C GLY A 652 -16.30 -7.40 8.98
N LEU A 653 -17.09 -8.44 9.26
CA LEU A 653 -17.11 -9.66 8.45
C LEU A 653 -17.48 -9.36 7.00
N ALA A 654 -18.51 -8.53 6.77
CA ALA A 654 -18.90 -8.08 5.44
C ALA A 654 -17.76 -7.31 4.74
N TYR A 655 -17.08 -6.40 5.45
CA TYR A 655 -15.92 -5.66 4.95
C TYR A 655 -14.81 -6.63 4.47
N PHE A 656 -14.42 -7.61 5.28
CA PHE A 656 -13.35 -8.53 4.89
C PHE A 656 -13.76 -9.51 3.77
N MET A 657 -15.02 -9.94 3.72
CA MET A 657 -15.52 -10.80 2.64
C MET A 657 -15.55 -10.07 1.29
N ILE A 658 -16.13 -8.87 1.26
CA ILE A 658 -16.18 -8.02 0.05
C ILE A 658 -14.76 -7.61 -0.36
N GLY A 659 -13.93 -7.19 0.61
CA GLY A 659 -12.55 -6.77 0.39
C GLY A 659 -11.68 -7.89 -0.19
N HIS A 660 -11.79 -9.11 0.33
CA HIS A 660 -11.09 -10.28 -0.22
C HIS A 660 -11.46 -10.50 -1.69
N PHE A 661 -12.75 -10.43 -2.02
CA PHE A 661 -13.23 -10.65 -3.38
C PHE A 661 -12.77 -9.55 -4.35
N VAL A 662 -12.91 -8.27 -3.96
CA VAL A 662 -12.53 -7.12 -4.80
C VAL A 662 -11.03 -7.06 -5.01
N HIS A 663 -10.22 -7.21 -3.96
CA HIS A 663 -8.77 -7.18 -4.11
C HIS A 663 -8.22 -8.41 -4.84
N LYS A 664 -8.85 -9.58 -4.70
CA LYS A 664 -8.51 -10.75 -5.53
C LYS A 664 -8.72 -10.45 -7.02
N TYR A 665 -9.81 -9.78 -7.39
CA TYR A 665 -10.02 -9.34 -8.79
C TYR A 665 -8.92 -8.37 -9.25
N GLN A 666 -8.68 -7.32 -8.47
CA GLN A 666 -7.71 -6.27 -8.81
C GLN A 666 -6.31 -6.84 -8.98
N LEU A 667 -5.85 -7.67 -8.03
CA LEU A 667 -4.52 -8.28 -8.08
C LEU A 667 -4.37 -9.24 -9.26
N LEU A 668 -5.40 -10.01 -9.63
CA LEU A 668 -5.27 -11.02 -10.68
C LEU A 668 -5.43 -10.46 -12.10
N TYR A 669 -6.35 -9.51 -12.32
CA TYR A 669 -6.77 -9.14 -13.68
C TYR A 669 -6.49 -7.69 -14.08
N ALA A 670 -6.62 -6.73 -13.16
CA ALA A 670 -6.68 -5.32 -13.52
C ALA A 670 -5.38 -4.56 -13.17
N MET A 671 -4.89 -4.71 -11.95
CA MET A 671 -3.75 -3.96 -11.42
C MET A 671 -2.47 -4.79 -11.38
N GLU A 672 -1.35 -4.16 -11.70
CA GLU A 672 -0.03 -4.76 -11.55
C GLU A 672 0.67 -4.27 -10.29
N HIS A 673 1.29 -5.20 -9.56
CA HIS A 673 2.24 -4.87 -8.51
C HIS A 673 3.66 -4.95 -9.09
N ARG A 674 4.39 -3.82 -9.04
CA ARG A 674 5.73 -3.69 -9.63
C ARG A 674 6.84 -4.10 -8.65
N GLN A 675 6.70 -3.72 -7.39
CA GLN A 675 7.70 -3.94 -6.35
C GLN A 675 7.70 -5.39 -5.85
N HIS A 676 8.83 -5.88 -5.34
CA HIS A 676 8.92 -7.20 -4.72
C HIS A 676 9.32 -7.05 -3.25
N SER A 677 8.41 -7.40 -2.35
CA SER A 677 8.63 -7.41 -0.89
C SER A 677 8.81 -8.82 -0.33
N THR A 678 8.66 -9.87 -1.16
CA THR A 678 8.92 -11.29 -0.81
C THR A 678 8.15 -11.76 0.45
N GLY A 679 6.93 -11.27 0.65
CA GLY A 679 6.07 -11.61 1.77
C GLY A 679 6.46 -10.99 3.12
N ARG A 680 7.46 -10.09 3.16
CA ARG A 680 7.90 -9.41 4.41
C ARG A 680 6.79 -8.61 5.09
N GLY A 681 5.78 -8.18 4.34
CA GLY A 681 4.60 -7.51 4.89
C GLY A 681 3.81 -8.35 5.91
N TRP A 682 3.90 -9.69 5.87
CA TRP A 682 3.14 -10.56 6.78
C TRP A 682 3.47 -10.34 8.26
N THR A 683 4.76 -10.36 8.61
CA THR A 683 5.19 -10.20 10.00
C THR A 683 4.82 -8.84 10.54
N MET A 684 4.85 -7.83 9.66
CA MET A 684 4.43 -6.48 9.99
C MET A 684 2.94 -6.42 10.32
N MET A 685 2.08 -7.06 9.51
CA MET A 685 0.64 -7.17 9.80
C MET A 685 0.39 -7.87 11.15
N CYS A 686 1.05 -9.00 11.39
CA CYS A 686 0.91 -9.76 12.63
C CYS A 686 1.32 -8.93 13.86
N ASP A 687 2.46 -8.23 13.80
CA ASP A 687 2.94 -7.38 14.89
C ASP A 687 1.92 -6.27 15.22
N ARG A 688 1.28 -5.68 14.20
CA ARG A 688 0.23 -4.65 14.42
C ARG A 688 -1.07 -5.24 14.97
N VAL A 689 -1.45 -6.44 14.54
CA VAL A 689 -2.60 -7.16 15.10
C VAL A 689 -2.37 -7.50 16.58
N ILE A 690 -1.17 -7.92 16.95
CA ILE A 690 -0.80 -8.19 18.35
C ILE A 690 -0.89 -6.91 19.19
N VAL A 691 -0.46 -5.75 18.66
CA VAL A 691 -0.68 -4.45 19.33
C VAL A 691 -2.16 -4.17 19.53
N GLY A 692 -3.00 -4.46 18.53
CA GLY A 692 -4.46 -4.37 18.65
C GLY A 692 -5.05 -5.31 19.70
N LEU A 693 -4.45 -6.49 19.89
CA LEU A 693 -4.86 -7.47 20.90
C LEU A 693 -4.54 -7.00 22.33
N VAL A 694 -3.37 -6.40 22.54
CA VAL A 694 -3.02 -5.75 23.81
C VAL A 694 -4.00 -4.60 24.12
N LEU A 695 -4.34 -3.82 23.09
CA LEU A 695 -5.31 -2.73 23.20
C LEU A 695 -6.72 -3.23 23.54
N PHE A 696 -7.16 -4.33 22.95
CA PHE A 696 -8.41 -5.01 23.31
C PHE A 696 -8.44 -5.41 24.79
N GLN A 697 -7.36 -5.98 25.31
CA GLN A 697 -7.27 -6.38 26.72
C GLN A 697 -7.29 -5.17 27.66
N LEU A 698 -6.55 -4.11 27.32
CA LEU A 698 -6.51 -2.86 28.10
C LEU A 698 -7.88 -2.18 28.14
N THR A 699 -8.57 -2.11 27.00
CA THR A 699 -9.89 -1.48 26.90
C THR A 699 -10.95 -2.27 27.64
N LEU A 700 -10.90 -3.61 27.58
CA LEU A 700 -11.79 -4.48 28.33
C LEU A 700 -11.56 -4.37 29.85
N ALA A 701 -10.30 -4.34 30.29
CA ALA A 701 -9.96 -4.11 31.69
C ALA A 701 -10.48 -2.75 32.18
N GLY A 702 -10.33 -1.69 31.36
CA GLY A 702 -10.89 -0.37 31.64
C GLY A 702 -12.41 -0.39 31.77
N GLN A 703 -13.13 -1.11 30.91
CA GLN A 703 -14.59 -1.21 31.01
C GLN A 703 -15.08 -1.99 32.23
N LEU A 704 -14.39 -3.07 32.61
CA LEU A 704 -14.71 -3.78 33.84
C LEU A 704 -14.45 -2.92 35.08
N ALA A 705 -13.40 -2.10 35.06
CA ALA A 705 -13.12 -1.13 36.11
C ALA A 705 -14.23 -0.06 36.22
N LEU A 706 -14.78 0.41 35.08
CA LEU A 706 -15.93 1.32 35.08
C LEU A 706 -17.19 0.71 35.70
N LYS A 707 -17.36 -0.60 35.59
CA LYS A 707 -18.48 -1.34 36.21
C LYS A 707 -18.19 -1.74 37.67
N THR A 708 -17.17 -1.14 38.29
CA THR A 708 -16.71 -1.41 39.67
C THR A 708 -16.26 -2.86 39.93
N ALA A 709 -16.02 -3.65 38.87
CA ALA A 709 -15.62 -5.05 38.95
C ALA A 709 -14.09 -5.21 38.97
N PHE A 710 -13.43 -4.63 39.98
CA PHE A 710 -11.97 -4.55 40.05
C PHE A 710 -11.28 -5.93 40.10
N LYS A 711 -11.86 -6.91 40.80
CA LYS A 711 -11.32 -8.28 40.87
C LYS A 711 -11.25 -8.92 39.47
N ARG A 712 -12.31 -8.76 38.68
CA ARG A 712 -12.42 -9.30 37.30
C ARG A 712 -11.47 -8.58 36.35
N ALA A 713 -11.32 -7.27 36.48
CA ALA A 713 -10.36 -6.48 35.69
C ALA A 713 -8.89 -6.88 35.97
N ALA A 714 -8.54 -7.15 37.23
CA ALA A 714 -7.19 -7.58 37.62
C ALA A 714 -6.78 -8.91 36.96
N LEU A 715 -7.73 -9.82 36.73
CA LEU A 715 -7.48 -11.11 36.07
C LEU A 715 -7.16 -10.99 34.57
N ILE A 716 -7.33 -9.81 33.95
CA ILE A 716 -6.90 -9.54 32.57
C ILE A 716 -5.41 -9.18 32.50
N ALA A 717 -4.81 -8.68 33.59
CA ALA A 717 -3.41 -8.26 33.59
C ALA A 717 -2.42 -9.41 33.28
N PRO A 718 -2.57 -10.64 33.83
CA PRO A 718 -1.75 -11.79 33.43
C PRO A 718 -1.89 -12.15 31.95
N LEU A 719 -3.09 -12.01 31.39
CA LEU A 719 -3.35 -12.24 29.96
C LEU A 719 -2.56 -11.23 29.11
N ALA A 720 -2.57 -9.95 29.49
CA ALA A 720 -1.79 -8.91 28.82
C ALA A 720 -0.28 -9.17 28.89
N ALA A 721 0.25 -9.55 30.07
CA ALA A 721 1.65 -9.95 30.22
C ALA A 721 1.98 -11.17 29.33
N GLY A 722 1.10 -12.17 29.29
CA GLY A 722 1.24 -13.35 28.44
C GLY A 722 1.26 -13.01 26.95
N THR A 723 0.46 -12.05 26.48
CA THR A 723 0.50 -11.61 25.08
C THR A 723 1.76 -10.83 24.72
N LEU A 724 2.29 -9.99 25.62
CA LEU A 724 3.57 -9.31 25.40
C LEU A 724 4.73 -10.30 25.35
N TRP A 725 4.72 -11.31 26.23
CA TRP A 725 5.67 -12.42 26.18
C TRP A 725 5.57 -13.18 24.86
N PHE A 726 4.34 -13.52 24.42
CA PHE A 726 4.11 -14.14 23.12
C PHE A 726 4.64 -13.27 21.97
N ALA A 727 4.40 -11.96 22.00
CA ALA A 727 4.89 -11.03 20.97
C ALA A 727 6.42 -11.05 20.86
N TYR A 728 7.11 -11.08 22.01
CA TYR A 728 8.57 -11.19 22.07
C TYR A 728 9.06 -12.53 21.48
N VAL A 729 8.46 -13.65 21.90
CA VAL A 729 8.80 -14.99 21.40
C VAL A 729 8.51 -15.12 19.91
N TYR A 730 7.36 -14.62 19.46
CA TYR A 730 6.94 -14.60 18.06
C TYR A 730 7.94 -13.83 17.20
N GLY A 731 8.29 -12.61 17.62
CA GLY A 731 9.26 -11.77 16.93
C GLY A 731 10.64 -12.41 16.83
N ARG A 732 11.12 -13.08 17.89
CA ARG A 732 12.43 -13.75 17.89
C ARG A 732 12.45 -15.00 17.01
N THR A 733 11.34 -15.75 16.95
CA THR A 733 11.28 -17.05 16.28
C THR A 733 10.95 -16.91 14.79
N TYR A 734 9.94 -16.10 14.43
CA TYR A 734 9.40 -16.09 13.06
C TYR A 734 9.99 -15.00 12.16
N ARG A 735 10.52 -13.90 12.69
CA ARG A 735 11.11 -12.83 11.85
C ARG A 735 12.32 -13.31 11.03
N PRO A 736 13.27 -14.10 11.57
CA PRO A 736 14.40 -14.59 10.76
C PRO A 736 13.95 -15.45 9.58
N LEU A 737 12.95 -16.32 9.79
CA LEU A 737 12.38 -17.22 8.77
C LEU A 737 11.64 -16.49 7.65
N MET A 738 11.16 -15.28 7.91
CA MET A 738 10.53 -14.44 6.89
C MET A 738 11.54 -13.52 6.20
N LYS A 739 12.68 -13.22 6.83
CA LYS A 739 13.73 -12.37 6.30
C LYS A 739 14.70 -13.11 5.37
N PHE A 740 15.07 -14.35 5.72
CA PHE A 740 16.09 -15.16 5.02
C PHE A 740 15.50 -16.46 4.47
N ILE A 741 16.15 -17.01 3.45
CA ILE A 741 15.83 -18.33 2.89
C ILE A 741 16.60 -19.39 3.69
N ALA A 742 15.94 -20.49 4.03
CA ALA A 742 16.61 -21.57 4.75
C ALA A 742 17.51 -22.39 3.82
N LEU A 743 18.75 -22.67 4.23
CA LEU A 743 19.68 -23.48 3.42
C LEU A 743 19.12 -24.88 3.07
N ARG A 744 18.29 -25.44 3.97
CA ARG A 744 17.65 -26.74 3.74
C ARG A 744 16.65 -26.73 2.58
N SER A 745 15.89 -25.65 2.40
CA SER A 745 14.93 -25.59 1.28
C SER A 745 15.64 -25.47 -0.07
N LEU A 746 16.78 -24.78 -0.12
CA LEU A 746 17.63 -24.68 -1.30
C LEU A 746 18.24 -26.03 -1.69
N LYS A 747 18.79 -26.76 -0.71
CA LYS A 747 19.37 -28.09 -0.96
C LYS A 747 18.33 -29.10 -1.49
N GLN A 748 17.10 -29.01 -0.99
CA GLN A 748 16.02 -29.90 -1.46
C GLN A 748 15.64 -29.60 -2.92
N ALA A 749 15.67 -28.32 -3.32
CA ALA A 749 15.44 -27.94 -4.71
C ALA A 749 16.55 -28.46 -5.64
N GLU A 750 17.82 -28.30 -5.27
CA GLU A 750 18.95 -28.84 -6.06
C GLU A 750 18.87 -30.36 -6.25
N HIS A 751 18.55 -31.12 -5.20
CA HIS A 751 18.36 -32.56 -5.32
C HIS A 751 17.13 -32.94 -6.15
N SER A 752 16.04 -32.16 -6.07
CA SER A 752 14.88 -32.39 -6.93
C SER A 752 15.20 -32.12 -8.40
N ASP A 753 16.02 -31.11 -8.68
CA ASP A 753 16.47 -30.74 -10.02
C ASP A 753 17.44 -31.77 -10.62
N LEU A 754 18.33 -32.39 -9.82
CA LEU A 754 19.16 -33.51 -10.28
C LEU A 754 18.30 -34.72 -10.73
N GLY A 755 17.14 -34.93 -10.12
CA GLY A 755 16.16 -35.92 -10.56
C GLY A 755 15.30 -35.46 -11.75
N ARG A 756 15.16 -34.13 -11.94
CA ARG A 756 14.36 -33.49 -12.99
C ARG A 756 15.12 -33.33 -14.30
N GLY A 757 16.43 -33.14 -14.24
CA GLY A 757 17.31 -33.01 -15.41
C GLY A 757 17.32 -34.25 -16.33
N VAL A 758 17.01 -35.44 -15.79
CA VAL A 758 16.86 -36.68 -16.59
C VAL A 758 15.51 -36.72 -17.34
N GLN A 759 14.52 -35.94 -16.91
CA GLN A 759 13.18 -35.86 -17.51
C GLN A 759 13.00 -34.62 -18.41
N GLU A 760 13.81 -33.57 -18.21
CA GLU A 760 13.66 -32.25 -18.86
C GLU A 760 14.10 -32.20 -20.33
N GLU A 761 14.94 -33.12 -20.81
CA GLU A 761 15.23 -33.22 -22.25
C GLU A 761 14.02 -33.67 -23.09
N ALA A 762 12.92 -34.14 -22.46
CA ALA A 762 11.74 -34.65 -23.16
C ALA A 762 10.50 -33.73 -23.14
N SER A 763 10.50 -32.61 -22.41
CA SER A 763 9.33 -31.72 -22.36
C SER A 763 9.71 -30.25 -22.18
N SER A 764 9.56 -29.46 -23.24
CA SER A 764 9.67 -28.00 -23.26
C SER A 764 8.56 -27.32 -22.44
N GLY A 765 8.68 -27.30 -21.11
CA GLY A 765 7.66 -26.71 -20.24
C GLY A 765 7.92 -26.83 -18.74
N GLY A 766 9.17 -26.65 -18.28
CA GLY A 766 9.44 -26.46 -16.85
C GLY A 766 8.67 -25.23 -16.33
N GLN A 767 7.92 -25.40 -15.24
CA GLN A 767 7.06 -24.35 -14.68
C GLN A 767 7.93 -23.29 -13.98
N GLN A 768 8.44 -22.33 -14.76
CA GLN A 768 9.24 -21.17 -14.31
C GLN A 768 8.40 -20.30 -13.35
N THR A 769 8.97 -19.83 -12.24
CA THR A 769 8.23 -18.95 -11.31
C THR A 769 7.95 -17.58 -11.96
N LEU A 770 6.96 -16.85 -11.44
CA LEU A 770 6.61 -15.50 -11.92
C LEU A 770 7.82 -14.56 -11.88
N ASP A 771 8.55 -14.63 -10.78
CA ASP A 771 9.68 -13.76 -10.51
C ASP A 771 10.90 -14.14 -11.39
N GLU A 772 11.12 -15.43 -11.66
CA GLU A 772 12.14 -15.87 -12.63
C GLU A 772 11.85 -15.38 -14.05
N ALA A 773 10.59 -15.42 -14.48
CA ALA A 773 10.23 -14.95 -15.81
C ALA A 773 10.36 -13.43 -15.94
N ARG A 774 10.05 -12.69 -14.87
CA ARG A 774 10.23 -11.24 -14.79
C ARG A 774 11.70 -10.86 -14.84
N GLU A 775 12.56 -11.59 -14.14
CA GLU A 775 14.00 -11.30 -14.03
C GLU A 775 14.89 -12.00 -15.05
N LYS A 776 14.30 -12.76 -15.97
CA LYS A 776 15.03 -13.39 -17.06
C LYS A 776 15.83 -12.33 -17.84
N GLU A 777 17.12 -12.60 -18.05
CA GLU A 777 18.07 -11.72 -18.76
C GLU A 777 18.32 -10.35 -18.11
N MET A 778 17.75 -10.05 -16.94
CA MET A 778 18.08 -8.82 -16.22
C MET A 778 19.45 -8.92 -15.56
N ARG A 779 20.23 -7.84 -15.61
CA ARG A 779 21.48 -7.69 -14.84
C ARG A 779 21.43 -6.45 -13.99
N PHE A 780 22.17 -6.44 -12.89
CA PHE A 780 22.38 -5.23 -12.10
C PHE A 780 23.27 -4.27 -12.88
N ALA A 781 22.66 -3.38 -13.64
CA ALA A 781 23.36 -2.30 -14.34
C ALA A 781 22.54 -1.02 -14.23
N HIS A 782 23.22 0.12 -14.14
CA HIS A 782 22.54 1.40 -14.05
C HIS A 782 21.76 1.66 -15.36
N PRO A 783 20.45 1.96 -15.33
CA PRO A 783 19.63 2.15 -16.53
C PRO A 783 20.19 3.19 -17.50
N SER A 784 20.78 4.29 -17.02
CA SER A 784 21.36 5.35 -17.86
C SER A 784 22.60 4.91 -18.64
N LEU A 785 23.29 3.86 -18.18
CA LEU A 785 24.42 3.28 -18.89
C LEU A 785 23.96 2.35 -20.03
N VAL A 786 22.96 1.50 -19.75
CA VAL A 786 22.54 0.43 -20.66
C VAL A 786 21.41 0.85 -21.60
N MET A 787 20.58 1.83 -21.23
CA MET A 787 19.43 2.20 -22.04
C MET A 787 19.85 2.63 -23.45
N ASN A 788 19.12 2.14 -24.45
CA ASN A 788 19.27 2.65 -25.80
C ASN A 788 18.77 4.10 -25.86
N LEU A 789 19.45 4.91 -26.67
CA LEU A 789 19.03 6.29 -26.89
C LEU A 789 17.86 6.25 -27.88
N ASP A 790 16.64 6.08 -27.37
CA ASP A 790 15.43 6.00 -28.19
C ASP A 790 15.36 7.16 -29.19
N ASP A 791 14.96 6.85 -30.41
CA ASP A 791 14.63 7.83 -31.44
C ASP A 791 13.26 8.47 -31.19
N VAL A 792 12.95 9.50 -31.99
CA VAL A 792 11.68 10.22 -31.92
C VAL A 792 10.54 9.28 -32.33
N TRP A 793 9.57 9.08 -31.42
CA TRP A 793 8.41 8.26 -31.76
C TRP A 793 7.34 9.08 -32.46
N ILE A 794 7.30 8.97 -33.79
CA ILE A 794 6.33 9.63 -34.65
C ILE A 794 5.30 8.61 -35.13
N ALA A 795 4.02 8.99 -35.16
CA ALA A 795 2.99 8.16 -35.78
C ALA A 795 3.21 8.14 -37.30
N ASP A 796 3.75 7.02 -37.80
CA ASP A 796 3.93 6.83 -39.24
C ASP A 796 2.58 6.63 -39.94
N LYS A 797 2.33 7.38 -41.02
CA LYS A 797 1.13 7.21 -41.85
C LYS A 797 1.23 5.97 -42.75
N ARG A 798 2.44 5.53 -43.10
CA ARG A 798 2.67 4.41 -44.05
C ARG A 798 2.27 3.05 -43.47
N ALA A 799 2.49 2.83 -42.17
CA ALA A 799 2.05 1.61 -41.50
C ALA A 799 0.51 1.41 -41.51
N ARG A 800 -0.28 2.48 -41.68
CA ARG A 800 -1.74 2.39 -41.80
C ARG A 800 -2.23 2.06 -43.20
N SER A 801 -1.53 2.47 -44.26
CA SER A 801 -1.97 2.20 -45.62
C SER A 801 -1.75 0.75 -46.02
N GLN A 802 -0.70 0.09 -45.53
CA GLN A 802 -0.44 -1.32 -45.82
C GLN A 802 -1.42 -2.28 -45.10
N ASN A 803 -1.81 -1.98 -43.86
CA ASN A 803 -2.79 -2.82 -43.13
C ASN A 803 -4.24 -2.61 -43.59
N SER A 804 -4.56 -1.47 -44.21
CA SER A 804 -5.91 -1.25 -44.78
C SER A 804 -6.08 -1.84 -46.19
N SER A 805 -4.98 -2.05 -46.93
CA SER A 805 -5.01 -2.80 -48.20
C SER A 805 -5.02 -4.32 -48.02
N ALA A 806 -4.49 -4.85 -46.91
CA ALA A 806 -4.49 -6.29 -46.63
C ALA A 806 -5.84 -6.83 -46.10
N ALA A 807 -6.74 -5.95 -45.64
CA ALA A 807 -8.06 -6.35 -45.13
C ALA A 807 -9.14 -6.54 -46.22
N TYR A 808 -8.77 -6.44 -47.51
CA TYR A 808 -9.66 -6.69 -48.65
C TYR A 808 -9.14 -7.75 -49.64
N SER A 809 -8.08 -8.46 -49.27
CA SER A 809 -7.55 -9.58 -50.05
C SER A 809 -6.94 -10.62 -49.12
N ASP A 810 -7.82 -11.38 -48.45
CA ASP A 810 -7.77 -12.85 -48.30
C ASP A 810 -8.94 -13.33 -47.42
#